data_AF-A0A9E0QNQ3-F1
#
_entry.id   AF-A0A9E0QNQ3-F1
#
_cell.length_a   1.000
_cell.length_b   1.000
_cell.length_c   1.000
_cell.angle_alpha   90.00
_cell.angle_beta   90.00
_cell.angle_gamma   90.00
#
_symmetry.space_group_name_H-M   'P 1'
#
loop_
_entity.id
_entity.type
_entity.pdbx_description
1 polymer ?
#
loop_
_entity_poly.entity_id
_entity_poly.type
_entity_poly.pdbx_seq_one_letter_code
_entity_poly.pdbx_strand_id
1 'polypeptide(L)'
;MSFDAEGDIGISTYLPDNSDRVEIIDEKLISRDMDVEYRIGTDGRYAQWSGNSVSKTIFYRALVSLQGVRFDISKNLEIPKEYADELTVYLKETSAVPVNHAEIKALWAQIKPNDTSSTYDVLHAIYNYSHHKIKPLPFKGFTDSLTALRLGVASCNGKSRLFASLARLNNLPARLVGGVILNGEKKKTSHQWIEIYIEDHWVPFDPTNGHFASLPRHYVGLYRGDHSMFKRTTNINFDYAFNSKEIKIAPALYRDTATPESFIPNAATLMKELGLPLQTTYIFLLFPMCTLLITFLRNIVGVKTFGIFMPMLIAAASVYTGFFVGLLGFSMVLLLAFISHAVLGKFNILKIPRLASIITITTIVSLIGVSNIAISQNIEFGLLALFPVVIISFAVDRIHQMANESNWHDLLYSAAGTLLTLSLCYLVFSSFLLQGIFSLYPELLLTVLALQLFIGSWSGMRISEIIRFRHLMGHQKNQVLSINGRNRDLIYKHNTETLLQLATNKLETKKCLTQSGVPCPSTLSSCHSYSEVDTFLASMSGQQDFVIKPNKGARGSGILLLAEKKDNGFLSTSRKFWPKPAIKQHVEEILSGSFSQNGDEDDAYIEPMIKQHQSLKSIAPLGLCDIRLIICNGQLISAMLRVPTLKSKGKANIHLGAIGVSVDLETGLTGRSLLYGKEIQKHPDSGKLLGLVQLPFWPEINDIAIQCYISIPLGYMGVDICLDENVGPLVLEVNGRPGLEIQNINKEGIHDVALGAF
;
A
#
# COMPACT_ATOMS: atom_id res chain seq x y z
N MET A 1 23.19 -23.62 -8.74
CA MET A 1 24.50 -24.19 -9.15
C MET A 1 25.20 -23.16 -10.02
N SER A 2 26.51 -23.04 -9.91
CA SER A 2 27.34 -22.15 -10.74
C SER A 2 28.54 -22.92 -11.26
N PHE A 3 28.91 -22.66 -12.50
CA PHE A 3 30.01 -23.36 -13.16
C PHE A 3 30.70 -22.50 -14.21
N ASP A 4 31.94 -22.86 -14.52
CA ASP A 4 32.73 -22.24 -15.59
C ASP A 4 33.42 -23.32 -16.41
N ALA A 5 33.16 -23.33 -17.72
CA ALA A 5 33.64 -24.33 -18.65
C ALA A 5 34.00 -23.67 -20.00
N GLU A 6 35.09 -24.12 -20.63
CA GLU A 6 35.56 -23.62 -21.94
C GLU A 6 34.92 -24.36 -23.14
N GLY A 7 34.08 -25.38 -22.89
CA GLY A 7 33.45 -26.20 -23.92
C GLY A 7 32.12 -26.82 -23.47
N ASP A 8 31.73 -27.94 -24.09
CA ASP A 8 30.48 -28.63 -23.79
C ASP A 8 30.40 -29.05 -22.32
N ILE A 9 29.28 -28.73 -21.69
CA ILE A 9 29.06 -29.01 -20.27
C ILE A 9 27.86 -29.93 -20.09
N GLY A 10 28.07 -31.00 -19.32
CA GLY A 10 27.04 -31.86 -18.80
C GLY A 10 27.02 -31.78 -17.27
N ILE A 11 25.89 -31.39 -16.68
CA ILE A 11 25.66 -31.44 -15.23
C ILE A 11 24.40 -32.24 -14.99
N SER A 12 24.40 -33.08 -13.98
CA SER A 12 23.19 -33.83 -13.62
C SER A 12 23.08 -34.08 -12.12
N THR A 13 21.84 -34.12 -11.64
CA THR A 13 21.51 -34.32 -10.22
C THR A 13 20.12 -34.92 -10.05
N TYR A 14 19.81 -35.31 -8.83
CA TYR A 14 18.48 -35.75 -8.44
C TYR A 14 17.65 -34.60 -7.89
N LEU A 15 16.39 -34.55 -8.30
CA LEU A 15 15.39 -33.60 -7.86
C LEU A 15 14.41 -34.29 -6.89
N PRO A 16 13.77 -33.54 -5.97
CA PRO A 16 12.73 -34.11 -5.11
C PRO A 16 11.62 -34.72 -5.95
N ASP A 17 10.91 -35.70 -5.41
CA ASP A 17 9.79 -36.36 -6.08
C ASP A 17 8.62 -36.51 -5.11
N ASN A 18 7.40 -36.64 -5.64
CA ASN A 18 6.22 -36.82 -4.81
C ASN A 18 6.29 -38.18 -4.08
N SER A 19 6.00 -38.16 -2.78
CA SER A 19 5.96 -39.34 -1.92
C SER A 19 5.05 -39.08 -0.72
N ASP A 20 4.81 -40.09 0.11
CA ASP A 20 4.01 -39.96 1.35
C ASP A 20 4.52 -38.85 2.28
N ARG A 21 5.80 -38.45 2.14
CA ARG A 21 6.45 -37.44 2.96
C ARG A 21 6.63 -36.09 2.27
N VAL A 22 6.59 -36.05 0.94
CA VAL A 22 6.94 -34.86 0.15
C VAL A 22 5.88 -34.65 -0.91
N GLU A 23 5.20 -33.51 -0.84
CA GLU A 23 4.25 -33.03 -1.84
C GLU A 23 4.84 -31.78 -2.50
N ILE A 24 5.09 -31.84 -3.81
CA ILE A 24 5.58 -30.70 -4.59
C ILE A 24 4.37 -29.85 -5.00
N ILE A 25 4.33 -28.63 -4.48
CA ILE A 25 3.23 -27.67 -4.70
C ILE A 25 3.49 -26.81 -5.94
N ASP A 26 4.72 -26.34 -6.08
CA ASP A 26 5.16 -25.47 -7.18
C ASP A 26 6.63 -25.76 -7.48
N GLU A 27 7.00 -25.70 -8.76
CA GLU A 27 8.34 -26.01 -9.22
C GLU A 27 8.73 -25.08 -10.37
N LYS A 28 9.90 -24.45 -10.24
CA LYS A 28 10.47 -23.57 -11.26
C LYS A 28 11.93 -23.91 -11.49
N LEU A 29 12.26 -24.18 -12.75
CA LEU A 29 13.63 -24.38 -13.22
C LEU A 29 14.00 -23.24 -14.16
N ILE A 30 15.18 -22.65 -13.95
CA ILE A 30 15.76 -21.63 -14.82
C ILE A 30 17.18 -22.08 -15.18
N SER A 31 17.37 -22.43 -16.44
CA SER A 31 18.65 -22.81 -17.03
C SER A 31 18.74 -22.16 -18.42
N ARG A 32 19.24 -20.91 -18.47
CA ARG A 32 19.38 -20.16 -19.73
C ARG A 32 20.37 -20.87 -20.64
N ASP A 33 20.03 -21.00 -21.92
CA ASP A 33 20.90 -21.55 -22.97
C ASP A 33 21.44 -22.96 -22.64
N MET A 34 20.64 -23.78 -21.96
CA MET A 34 20.92 -25.20 -21.70
C MET A 34 19.69 -26.05 -22.01
N ASP A 35 19.92 -27.20 -22.61
CA ASP A 35 18.93 -28.25 -22.79
C ASP A 35 18.79 -29.07 -21.50
N VAL A 36 17.57 -29.50 -21.20
CA VAL A 36 17.24 -30.25 -19.98
C VAL A 36 16.51 -31.54 -20.34
N GLU A 37 17.07 -32.66 -19.91
CA GLU A 37 16.46 -33.98 -20.02
C GLU A 37 16.09 -34.49 -18.62
N TYR A 38 14.87 -35.00 -18.46
CA TYR A 38 14.40 -35.62 -17.23
C TYR A 38 14.29 -37.13 -17.41
N ARG A 39 14.78 -37.88 -16.43
CA ARG A 39 14.63 -39.35 -16.35
C ARG A 39 14.06 -39.72 -15.00
N ILE A 40 13.00 -40.52 -15.00
CA ILE A 40 12.41 -41.08 -13.78
C ILE A 40 12.80 -42.55 -13.73
N GLY A 41 13.45 -42.96 -12.65
CA GLY A 41 13.83 -44.36 -12.43
C GLY A 41 13.53 -44.81 -11.00
N THR A 42 13.86 -46.05 -10.69
CA THR A 42 13.72 -46.65 -9.35
C THR A 42 14.49 -45.87 -8.27
N ASP A 43 15.61 -45.26 -8.68
CA ASP A 43 16.51 -44.52 -7.79
C ASP A 43 16.06 -43.07 -7.55
N GLY A 44 15.08 -42.57 -8.31
CA GLY A 44 14.51 -41.23 -8.16
C GLY A 44 14.41 -40.43 -9.46
N ARG A 45 13.96 -39.18 -9.34
CA ARG A 45 13.82 -38.24 -10.45
C ARG A 45 15.15 -37.55 -10.75
N TYR A 46 15.72 -37.83 -11.92
CA TYR A 46 17.02 -37.37 -12.36
C TYR A 46 16.89 -36.29 -13.44
N ALA A 47 17.64 -35.20 -13.30
CA ALA A 47 17.71 -34.13 -14.29
C ALA A 47 19.14 -34.00 -14.82
N GLN A 48 19.26 -33.89 -16.15
CA GLN A 48 20.52 -33.72 -16.85
C GLN A 48 20.44 -32.46 -17.73
N TRP A 49 21.38 -31.55 -17.49
CA TRP A 49 21.57 -30.34 -18.26
C TRP A 49 22.77 -30.51 -19.20
N SER A 50 22.58 -30.19 -20.47
CA SER A 50 23.64 -30.11 -21.47
C SER A 50 23.64 -28.73 -22.13
N GLY A 51 24.81 -28.14 -22.32
CA GLY A 51 24.93 -26.83 -22.96
C GLY A 51 26.38 -26.48 -23.31
N ASN A 52 26.58 -25.23 -23.70
CA ASN A 52 27.88 -24.66 -24.06
C ASN A 52 28.38 -23.64 -23.01
N SER A 53 29.53 -23.01 -23.28
CA SER A 53 30.22 -22.08 -22.37
C SER A 53 29.51 -20.74 -22.11
N VAL A 54 28.36 -20.48 -22.77
CA VAL A 54 27.58 -19.24 -22.58
C VAL A 54 26.84 -19.24 -21.24
N SER A 55 26.32 -20.40 -20.84
CA SER A 55 25.60 -20.54 -19.57
C SER A 55 26.57 -20.82 -18.43
N LYS A 56 26.36 -20.17 -17.27
CA LYS A 56 27.20 -20.35 -16.08
C LYS A 56 26.43 -20.73 -14.83
N THR A 57 25.10 -20.80 -14.90
CA THR A 57 24.25 -21.01 -13.73
C THR A 57 22.99 -21.81 -14.04
N ILE A 58 22.67 -22.75 -13.16
CA ILE A 58 21.37 -23.45 -13.13
C ILE A 58 20.69 -23.10 -11.80
N PHE A 59 19.44 -22.64 -11.87
CA PHE A 59 18.60 -22.35 -10.71
C PHE A 59 17.39 -23.29 -10.68
N TYR A 60 17.22 -23.98 -9.57
CA TYR A 60 16.09 -24.86 -9.30
C TYR A 60 15.42 -24.43 -8.00
N ARG A 61 14.09 -24.26 -8.03
CA ARG A 61 13.27 -23.93 -6.87
C ARG A 61 12.05 -24.84 -6.86
N ALA A 62 11.79 -25.43 -5.69
CA ALA A 62 10.54 -26.11 -5.41
C ALA A 62 9.92 -25.58 -4.12
N LEU A 63 8.60 -25.41 -4.13
CA LEU A 63 7.79 -25.26 -2.94
C LEU A 63 7.24 -26.64 -2.58
N VAL A 64 7.61 -27.14 -1.40
CA VAL A 64 7.24 -28.48 -0.95
C VAL A 64 6.50 -28.44 0.38
N SER A 65 5.46 -29.25 0.50
CA SER A 65 4.83 -29.59 1.78
C SER A 65 5.45 -30.89 2.28
N LEU A 66 5.89 -30.88 3.54
CA LEU A 66 6.69 -31.95 4.12
C LEU A 66 6.07 -32.52 5.38
N GLN A 67 6.11 -33.85 5.50
CA GLN A 67 5.59 -34.58 6.66
C GLN A 67 6.69 -35.42 7.33
N GLY A 68 6.65 -35.43 8.67
CA GLY A 68 7.49 -36.32 9.47
C GLY A 68 6.85 -37.69 9.59
N VAL A 69 7.67 -38.72 9.76
CA VAL A 69 7.18 -40.10 9.95
C VAL A 69 7.80 -40.70 11.21
N ARG A 70 7.03 -41.56 11.86
CA ARG A 70 7.49 -42.38 12.98
C ARG A 70 6.77 -43.70 12.91
N PHE A 71 7.54 -44.78 12.92
CA PHE A 71 7.07 -46.15 12.93
C PHE A 71 7.27 -46.73 14.32
N ASP A 72 6.33 -47.55 14.77
CA ASP A 72 6.48 -48.35 15.97
C ASP A 72 6.78 -49.79 15.56
N ILE A 73 7.96 -50.28 15.92
CA ILE A 73 8.41 -51.62 15.55
C ILE A 73 8.14 -52.54 16.72
N SER A 74 7.23 -53.50 16.52
CA SER A 74 6.89 -54.49 17.55
C SER A 74 8.12 -55.31 17.96
N LYS A 75 8.28 -55.53 19.27
CA LYS A 75 9.35 -56.38 19.82
C LYS A 75 9.20 -57.85 19.48
N ASN A 76 7.98 -58.28 19.13
CA ASN A 76 7.68 -59.67 18.79
C ASN A 76 7.78 -59.92 17.27
N LEU A 77 8.19 -58.91 16.48
CA LEU A 77 8.28 -59.04 15.04
C LEU A 77 9.52 -59.85 14.66
N GLU A 78 9.31 -61.03 14.10
CA GLU A 78 10.41 -61.89 13.62
C GLU A 78 10.91 -61.45 12.24
N ILE A 79 12.21 -61.65 11.99
CA ILE A 79 12.83 -61.40 10.68
C ILE A 79 12.34 -62.46 9.67
N PRO A 80 11.71 -62.06 8.55
CA PRO A 80 11.31 -62.98 7.49
C PRO A 80 12.48 -63.82 6.97
N LYS A 81 12.21 -65.09 6.64
CA LYS A 81 13.22 -65.98 6.03
C LYS A 81 13.41 -65.70 4.55
N GLU A 82 12.34 -65.33 3.86
CA GLU A 82 12.31 -65.12 2.42
C GLU A 82 11.62 -63.79 2.09
N TYR A 83 12.06 -63.17 1.00
CA TYR A 83 11.52 -61.93 0.46
C TYR A 83 11.25 -62.11 -1.04
N ALA A 84 10.34 -61.30 -1.59
CA ALA A 84 10.14 -61.23 -3.04
C ALA A 84 11.45 -60.89 -3.78
N ASP A 85 11.60 -61.38 -5.02
CA ASP A 85 12.82 -61.24 -5.83
C ASP A 85 13.29 -59.78 -5.95
N GLU A 86 12.35 -58.84 -6.06
CA GLU A 86 12.62 -57.39 -6.14
C GLU A 86 13.37 -56.86 -4.91
N LEU A 87 13.11 -57.42 -3.72
CA LEU A 87 13.73 -57.00 -2.47
C LEU A 87 15.09 -57.66 -2.23
N THR A 88 15.35 -58.80 -2.87
CA THR A 88 16.62 -59.53 -2.73
C THR A 88 17.82 -58.70 -3.17
N VAL A 89 17.62 -57.74 -4.09
CA VAL A 89 18.67 -56.79 -4.52
C VAL A 89 19.19 -55.97 -3.34
N TYR A 90 18.33 -55.63 -2.37
CA TYR A 90 18.70 -54.86 -1.18
C TYR A 90 19.33 -55.69 -0.06
N LEU A 91 19.49 -57.01 -0.24
CA LEU A 91 20.25 -57.90 0.63
C LEU A 91 21.69 -58.13 0.11
N LYS A 92 21.93 -57.88 -1.18
CA LYS A 92 23.23 -58.16 -1.82
C LYS A 92 24.33 -57.23 -1.32
N GLU A 93 25.56 -57.74 -1.34
CA GLU A 93 26.76 -56.96 -1.05
C GLU A 93 27.11 -56.02 -2.22
N THR A 94 27.72 -54.89 -1.88
CA THR A 94 28.33 -53.98 -2.85
C THR A 94 29.75 -53.65 -2.39
N SER A 95 30.57 -53.06 -3.27
CA SER A 95 31.93 -52.64 -2.90
C SER A 95 31.97 -51.69 -1.69
N ALA A 96 30.94 -50.86 -1.53
CA ALA A 96 30.81 -49.92 -0.40
C ALA A 96 30.16 -50.55 0.86
N VAL A 97 29.36 -51.59 0.67
CA VAL A 97 28.54 -52.27 1.68
C VAL A 97 28.85 -53.77 1.66
N PRO A 98 30.06 -54.17 2.09
CA PRO A 98 30.42 -55.58 2.20
C PRO A 98 29.64 -56.25 3.33
N VAL A 99 28.93 -57.32 3.01
CA VAL A 99 28.08 -58.05 3.96
C VAL A 99 28.81 -59.25 4.56
N ASN A 100 29.51 -60.02 3.73
CA ASN A 100 30.12 -61.29 4.12
C ASN A 100 31.55 -61.21 4.66
N HIS A 101 32.12 -60.01 4.79
CA HIS A 101 33.50 -59.79 5.20
C HIS A 101 33.75 -60.21 6.66
N ALA A 102 34.94 -60.77 6.93
CA ALA A 102 35.30 -61.32 8.25
C ALA A 102 35.17 -60.30 9.39
N GLU A 103 35.59 -59.04 9.18
CA GLU A 103 35.48 -57.96 10.18
C GLU A 103 34.02 -57.57 10.49
N ILE A 104 33.12 -57.57 9.50
CA ILE A 104 31.70 -57.26 9.71
C ILE A 104 31.03 -58.38 10.51
N LYS A 105 31.35 -59.65 10.19
CA LYS A 105 30.90 -60.82 10.96
C LYS A 105 31.45 -60.83 12.39
N ALA A 106 32.72 -60.46 12.57
CA ALA A 106 33.35 -60.35 13.89
C ALA A 106 32.69 -59.26 14.73
N LEU A 107 32.39 -58.09 14.13
CA LEU A 107 31.62 -57.05 14.81
C LEU A 107 30.24 -57.55 15.21
N TRP A 108 29.51 -58.18 14.29
CA TRP A 108 28.17 -58.70 14.59
C TRP A 108 28.20 -59.71 15.75
N ALA A 109 29.19 -60.60 15.78
CA ALA A 109 29.36 -61.55 16.88
C ALA A 109 29.54 -60.87 18.26
N GLN A 110 30.08 -59.64 18.30
CA GLN A 110 30.27 -58.87 19.53
C GLN A 110 29.03 -58.09 19.96
N ILE A 111 28.23 -57.58 19.00
CA ILE A 111 27.13 -56.65 19.30
C ILE A 111 25.74 -57.30 19.21
N LYS A 112 25.64 -58.55 18.74
CA LYS A 112 24.35 -59.23 18.56
C LYS A 112 23.53 -59.27 19.86
N PRO A 113 22.22 -59.08 19.79
CA PRO A 113 21.32 -59.24 20.94
C PRO A 113 21.18 -60.72 21.34
N ASN A 114 20.55 -60.98 22.48
CA ASN A 114 20.22 -62.35 22.92
C ASN A 114 19.24 -63.03 21.95
N ASP A 115 18.25 -62.27 21.46
CA ASP A 115 17.28 -62.71 20.46
C ASP A 115 17.65 -62.12 19.09
N THR A 116 18.22 -62.95 18.22
CA THR A 116 18.58 -62.58 16.84
C THR A 116 17.45 -62.82 15.84
N SER A 117 16.32 -63.39 16.27
CA SER A 117 15.10 -63.51 15.46
C SER A 117 14.25 -62.24 15.53
N SER A 118 14.31 -61.50 16.64
CA SER A 118 13.60 -60.23 16.83
C SER A 118 14.15 -59.11 15.93
N THR A 119 13.32 -58.62 15.02
CA THR A 119 13.63 -57.47 14.13
C THR A 119 13.99 -56.23 14.94
N TYR A 120 13.25 -55.96 16.02
CA TYR A 120 13.50 -54.82 16.89
C TYR A 120 14.87 -54.91 17.56
N ASP A 121 15.19 -56.04 18.19
CA ASP A 121 16.43 -56.17 18.98
C ASP A 121 17.67 -56.14 18.07
N VAL A 122 17.58 -56.74 16.89
CA VAL A 122 18.63 -56.67 15.86
C VAL A 122 18.84 -55.23 15.41
N LEU A 123 17.79 -54.52 14.99
CA LEU A 123 17.90 -53.13 14.54
C LEU A 123 18.37 -52.19 15.66
N HIS A 124 17.91 -52.41 16.89
CA HIS A 124 18.31 -51.62 18.05
C HIS A 124 19.79 -51.82 18.38
N ALA A 125 20.32 -53.05 18.30
CA ALA A 125 21.74 -53.32 18.45
C ALA A 125 22.60 -52.64 17.37
N ILE A 126 22.20 -52.76 16.10
CA ILE A 126 22.88 -52.14 14.96
C ILE A 126 22.88 -50.60 15.10
N TYR A 127 21.72 -50.03 15.43
CA TYR A 127 21.55 -48.60 15.62
C TYR A 127 22.40 -48.10 16.80
N ASN A 128 22.37 -48.78 17.94
CA ASN A 128 23.14 -48.36 19.11
C ASN A 128 24.63 -48.35 18.84
N TYR A 129 25.15 -49.34 18.12
CA TYR A 129 26.56 -49.34 17.71
C TYR A 129 26.85 -48.21 16.72
N SER A 130 26.09 -48.11 15.64
CA SER A 130 26.30 -47.12 14.57
C SER A 130 26.16 -45.67 15.07
N HIS A 131 25.26 -45.43 16.02
CA HIS A 131 25.02 -44.11 16.59
C HIS A 131 26.05 -43.74 17.67
N HIS A 132 26.23 -44.59 18.68
CA HIS A 132 26.99 -44.25 19.88
C HIS A 132 28.48 -44.64 19.82
N LYS A 133 28.85 -45.70 19.07
CA LYS A 133 30.25 -46.19 19.02
C LYS A 133 31.03 -45.58 17.86
N ILE A 134 30.38 -45.40 16.71
CA ILE A 134 31.00 -44.67 15.60
C ILE A 134 30.84 -43.18 15.82
N LYS A 135 31.93 -42.44 16.01
CA LYS A 135 31.87 -40.99 16.22
C LYS A 135 31.62 -40.26 14.89
N PRO A 136 30.70 -39.28 14.83
CA PRO A 136 30.47 -38.52 13.61
C PRO A 136 31.67 -37.61 13.31
N LEU A 137 32.21 -37.67 12.09
CA LEU A 137 33.24 -36.75 11.62
C LEU A 137 32.98 -36.36 10.15
N PRO A 138 33.02 -35.06 9.80
CA PRO A 138 32.81 -34.60 8.42
C PRO A 138 34.03 -34.89 7.56
N PHE A 139 34.17 -36.13 7.09
CA PHE A 139 35.18 -36.50 6.10
C PHE A 139 34.79 -36.04 4.70
N LYS A 140 35.74 -35.43 3.98
CA LYS A 140 35.62 -35.16 2.54
C LYS A 140 36.22 -36.35 1.78
N GLY A 141 35.39 -37.35 1.47
CA GLY A 141 35.85 -38.54 0.75
C GLY A 141 34.84 -39.68 0.79
N PHE A 142 35.09 -40.71 -0.01
CA PHE A 142 34.32 -41.94 0.02
C PHE A 142 34.74 -42.78 1.24
N THR A 143 33.78 -43.12 2.10
CA THR A 143 34.01 -43.98 3.27
C THR A 143 33.08 -45.19 3.16
N ASP A 144 33.63 -46.37 2.85
CA ASP A 144 32.88 -47.62 2.87
C ASP A 144 32.66 -48.14 4.31
N SER A 145 31.91 -49.23 4.43
CA SER A 145 31.55 -49.82 5.72
C SER A 145 32.75 -50.32 6.53
N LEU A 146 33.76 -50.88 5.87
CA LEU A 146 34.97 -51.39 6.54
C LEU A 146 35.85 -50.25 7.03
N THR A 147 35.97 -49.19 6.24
CA THR A 147 36.70 -47.98 6.62
C THR A 147 36.03 -47.32 7.83
N ALA A 148 34.69 -47.20 7.81
CA ALA A 148 33.94 -46.68 8.96
C ALA A 148 34.17 -47.53 10.22
N LEU A 149 34.17 -48.86 10.09
CA LEU A 149 34.42 -49.79 11.20
C LEU A 149 35.84 -49.64 11.75
N ARG A 150 36.86 -49.72 10.89
CA ARG A 150 38.29 -49.67 11.27
C ARG A 150 38.68 -48.36 11.93
N LEU A 151 38.14 -47.25 11.44
CA LEU A 151 38.45 -45.92 11.99
C LEU A 151 37.66 -45.59 13.26
N GLY A 152 36.49 -46.21 13.47
CA GLY A 152 35.57 -45.85 14.56
C GLY A 152 35.00 -44.42 14.44
N VAL A 153 35.26 -43.74 13.33
CA VAL A 153 34.77 -42.41 12.97
C VAL A 153 34.27 -42.42 11.53
N ALA A 154 33.14 -41.78 11.25
CA ALA A 154 32.59 -41.71 9.89
C ALA A 154 31.65 -40.51 9.70
N SER A 155 31.50 -40.09 8.44
CA SER A 155 30.44 -39.18 8.02
C SER A 155 29.09 -39.91 7.94
N CYS A 156 28.01 -39.19 7.61
CA CYS A 156 26.69 -39.78 7.49
C CYS A 156 26.64 -40.96 6.49
N ASN A 157 27.36 -40.87 5.38
CA ASN A 157 27.44 -41.95 4.40
C ASN A 157 28.11 -43.20 4.99
N GLY A 158 29.26 -43.05 5.66
CA GLY A 158 29.99 -44.18 6.23
C GLY A 158 29.20 -44.88 7.35
N LYS A 159 28.52 -44.11 8.21
CA LYS A 159 27.64 -44.67 9.24
C LYS A 159 26.45 -45.43 8.63
N SER A 160 25.78 -44.85 7.64
CA SER A 160 24.64 -45.47 6.96
C SER A 160 25.03 -46.72 6.18
N ARG A 161 26.23 -46.75 5.55
CA ARG A 161 26.77 -47.94 4.88
C ARG A 161 27.11 -49.07 5.86
N LEU A 162 27.74 -48.76 7.00
CA LEU A 162 27.99 -49.76 8.05
C LEU A 162 26.68 -50.33 8.61
N PHE A 163 25.69 -49.48 8.85
CA PHE A 163 24.34 -49.92 9.23
C PHE A 163 23.76 -50.86 8.18
N ALA A 164 23.82 -50.49 6.89
CA ALA A 164 23.36 -51.33 5.79
C ALA A 164 24.05 -52.70 5.78
N SER A 165 25.37 -52.76 5.97
CA SER A 165 26.13 -54.02 5.97
C SER A 165 25.65 -54.96 7.09
N LEU A 166 25.44 -54.41 8.29
CA LEU A 166 24.97 -55.18 9.45
C LEU A 166 23.50 -55.61 9.30
N ALA A 167 22.64 -54.76 8.72
CA ALA A 167 21.25 -55.10 8.46
C ALA A 167 21.15 -56.22 7.41
N ARG A 168 21.84 -56.08 6.27
CA ARG A 168 21.89 -57.09 5.21
C ARG A 168 22.48 -58.42 5.68
N LEU A 169 23.47 -58.39 6.57
CA LEU A 169 24.03 -59.60 7.19
C LEU A 169 22.98 -60.39 7.98
N ASN A 170 21.99 -59.71 8.55
CA ASN A 170 20.91 -60.29 9.33
C ASN A 170 19.61 -60.45 8.52
N ASN A 171 19.72 -60.61 7.20
CA ASN A 171 18.58 -60.80 6.30
C ASN A 171 17.55 -59.65 6.32
N LEU A 172 17.96 -58.42 6.62
CA LEU A 172 17.08 -57.24 6.56
C LEU A 172 17.37 -56.43 5.28
N PRO A 173 16.44 -56.35 4.31
CA PRO A 173 16.63 -55.58 3.09
C PRO A 173 16.84 -54.10 3.42
N ALA A 174 17.99 -53.56 3.01
CA ALA A 174 18.43 -52.23 3.41
C ALA A 174 18.82 -51.40 2.19
N ARG A 175 18.28 -50.19 2.07
CA ARG A 175 18.62 -49.24 1.00
C ARG A 175 19.09 -47.91 1.59
N LEU A 176 20.10 -47.33 0.95
CA LEU A 176 20.56 -45.98 1.30
C LEU A 176 19.66 -44.95 0.65
N VAL A 177 19.45 -43.83 1.31
CA VAL A 177 18.69 -42.70 0.78
C VAL A 177 19.50 -41.44 0.97
N GLY A 178 19.73 -40.72 -0.12
CA GLY A 178 20.44 -39.46 -0.12
C GLY A 178 19.52 -38.29 -0.37
N GLY A 179 19.76 -37.21 0.34
CA GLY A 179 18.88 -36.05 0.30
C GLY A 179 19.44 -34.83 1.00
N VAL A 180 18.54 -33.95 1.41
CA VAL A 180 18.86 -32.68 2.05
C VAL A 180 17.98 -32.43 3.29
N ILE A 181 18.64 -32.05 4.38
CA ILE A 181 18.01 -31.57 5.62
C ILE A 181 17.75 -30.05 5.53
N LEU A 182 16.50 -29.61 5.48
CA LEU A 182 16.13 -28.20 5.30
C LEU A 182 16.08 -27.44 6.64
N ASN A 183 17.18 -26.77 6.99
CA ASN A 183 17.32 -26.08 8.29
C ASN A 183 17.28 -24.54 8.18
N GLY A 184 16.84 -23.97 7.06
CA GLY A 184 16.78 -22.51 6.89
C GLY A 184 18.09 -21.84 6.45
N GLU A 185 19.21 -22.56 6.47
CA GLU A 185 20.54 -22.03 6.15
C GLU A 185 21.00 -22.40 4.74
N LYS A 186 21.87 -21.54 4.17
CA LYS A 186 22.57 -21.84 2.92
C LYS A 186 23.65 -22.88 3.20
N LYS A 187 23.51 -24.08 2.63
CA LYS A 187 24.43 -25.19 2.88
C LYS A 187 24.89 -25.88 1.60
N LYS A 188 26.06 -26.49 1.64
CA LYS A 188 26.63 -27.27 0.52
C LYS A 188 26.59 -28.78 0.76
N THR A 189 26.12 -29.22 1.92
CA THR A 189 26.14 -30.63 2.31
C THR A 189 24.80 -31.31 2.08
N SER A 190 24.85 -32.45 1.40
CA SER A 190 23.80 -33.46 1.42
C SER A 190 23.88 -34.27 2.70
N HIS A 191 22.84 -35.07 2.94
CA HIS A 191 22.79 -36.04 4.02
C HIS A 191 22.38 -37.41 3.47
N GLN A 192 22.86 -38.48 4.09
CA GLN A 192 22.49 -39.85 3.72
C GLN A 192 22.05 -40.62 4.96
N TRP A 193 20.89 -41.25 4.87
CA TRP A 193 20.32 -42.14 5.88
C TRP A 193 20.02 -43.51 5.27
N ILE A 194 19.46 -44.41 6.07
CA ILE A 194 19.13 -45.78 5.67
C ILE A 194 17.62 -46.01 5.81
N GLU A 195 17.03 -46.78 4.91
CA GLU A 195 15.69 -47.34 5.05
C GLU A 195 15.79 -48.87 5.06
N ILE A 196 15.07 -49.49 5.99
CA ILE A 196 14.97 -50.95 6.13
C ILE A 196 13.54 -51.37 5.80
N TYR A 197 13.38 -52.43 5.04
CA TYR A 197 12.06 -52.95 4.70
C TYR A 197 11.48 -53.82 5.84
N ILE A 198 10.34 -53.42 6.38
CA ILE A 198 9.66 -54.04 7.53
C ILE A 198 8.14 -54.01 7.26
N GLU A 199 7.47 -55.17 7.30
CA GLU A 199 6.00 -55.30 7.12
C GLU A 199 5.42 -54.40 6.00
N ASP A 200 5.94 -54.54 4.78
CA ASP A 200 5.55 -53.76 3.59
C ASP A 200 5.94 -52.27 3.57
N HIS A 201 6.71 -51.80 4.55
CA HIS A 201 7.13 -50.40 4.65
C HIS A 201 8.64 -50.24 4.62
N TRP A 202 9.12 -49.18 3.96
CA TRP A 202 10.51 -48.73 4.08
C TRP A 202 10.65 -47.82 5.29
N VAL A 203 11.15 -48.37 6.40
CA VAL A 203 11.28 -47.68 7.69
C VAL A 203 12.63 -46.96 7.77
N PRO A 204 12.66 -45.64 7.99
CA PRO A 204 13.90 -44.85 8.00
C PRO A 204 14.64 -44.89 9.34
N PHE A 205 15.98 -44.90 9.26
CA PHE A 205 16.89 -44.73 10.38
C PHE A 205 18.01 -43.77 10.02
N ASP A 206 18.38 -42.90 10.96
CA ASP A 206 19.51 -41.99 10.83
C ASP A 206 20.46 -42.16 12.03
N PRO A 207 21.49 -43.01 11.92
CA PRO A 207 22.46 -43.21 12.99
C PRO A 207 23.37 -41.98 13.21
N THR A 208 23.35 -40.99 12.31
CA THR A 208 24.16 -39.79 12.46
C THR A 208 23.45 -38.79 13.37
N ASN A 209 22.18 -38.52 13.10
CA ASN A 209 21.39 -37.52 13.85
C ASN A 209 20.51 -38.12 14.95
N GLY A 210 20.56 -39.43 15.15
CA GLY A 210 19.90 -40.07 16.27
C GLY A 210 18.41 -40.33 16.05
N HIS A 211 18.02 -40.72 14.83
CA HIS A 211 16.64 -41.10 14.53
C HIS A 211 16.50 -42.62 14.35
N PHE A 212 15.77 -43.26 15.25
CA PHE A 212 15.39 -44.67 15.17
C PHE A 212 13.94 -44.77 14.69
N ALA A 213 13.69 -45.52 13.61
CA ALA A 213 12.37 -45.74 13.02
C ALA A 213 11.55 -44.44 12.82
N SER A 214 12.23 -43.33 12.57
CA SER A 214 11.61 -42.01 12.48
C SER A 214 12.44 -41.08 11.62
N LEU A 215 11.78 -40.11 11.02
CA LEU A 215 12.45 -39.09 10.24
C LEU A 215 11.69 -37.76 10.33
N PRO A 216 12.32 -36.67 10.81
CA PRO A 216 11.68 -35.37 10.94
C PRO A 216 11.18 -34.80 9.60
N ARG A 217 10.17 -33.94 9.65
CA ARG A 217 9.54 -33.33 8.45
C ARG A 217 10.53 -32.61 7.53
N HIS A 218 11.61 -32.05 8.04
CA HIS A 218 12.55 -31.25 7.25
C HIS A 218 13.58 -32.08 6.44
N TYR A 219 13.47 -33.42 6.43
CA TYR A 219 14.31 -34.30 5.61
C TYR A 219 13.65 -34.59 4.27
N VAL A 220 14.28 -34.15 3.19
CA VAL A 220 13.82 -34.36 1.81
C VAL A 220 14.73 -35.38 1.12
N GLY A 221 14.15 -36.52 0.75
CA GLY A 221 14.82 -37.53 -0.07
C GLY A 221 14.91 -37.08 -1.52
N LEU A 222 16.07 -37.26 -2.14
CA LEU A 222 16.31 -36.92 -3.55
C LEU A 222 16.60 -38.17 -4.38
N TYR A 223 17.32 -39.14 -3.80
CA TYR A 223 17.58 -40.42 -4.45
C TYR A 223 17.65 -41.59 -3.48
N ARG A 224 17.46 -42.80 -4.02
CA ARG A 224 17.63 -44.09 -3.36
C ARG A 224 18.83 -44.80 -4.00
N GLY A 225 19.61 -45.53 -3.20
CA GLY A 225 20.85 -46.16 -3.63
C GLY A 225 22.11 -45.37 -3.24
N ASP A 226 23.28 -45.95 -3.55
CA ASP A 226 24.58 -45.38 -3.19
C ASP A 226 25.16 -44.54 -4.35
N HIS A 227 24.58 -43.36 -4.55
CA HIS A 227 24.94 -42.47 -5.66
C HIS A 227 25.63 -41.18 -5.19
N SER A 228 26.48 -40.63 -6.06
CA SER A 228 26.93 -39.24 -5.92
C SER A 228 25.79 -38.29 -6.30
N MET A 229 25.55 -37.27 -5.47
CA MET A 229 24.47 -36.30 -5.67
C MET A 229 24.57 -35.54 -7.01
N PHE A 230 25.79 -35.25 -7.45
CA PHE A 230 26.06 -34.56 -8.70
C PHE A 230 27.01 -35.38 -9.57
N LYS A 231 26.69 -35.50 -10.86
CA LYS A 231 27.62 -35.91 -11.91
C LYS A 231 27.85 -34.72 -12.83
N ARG A 232 29.09 -34.50 -13.25
CA ARG A 232 29.48 -33.33 -14.04
C ARG A 232 30.63 -33.64 -14.98
N THR A 233 30.79 -32.83 -16.04
CA THR A 233 32.01 -32.79 -16.84
C THR A 233 33.23 -32.58 -15.92
N THR A 234 34.30 -33.32 -16.16
CA THR A 234 35.54 -33.22 -15.38
C THR A 234 36.26 -31.90 -15.63
N ASN A 235 37.09 -31.46 -14.67
CA ASN A 235 37.95 -30.26 -14.78
C ASN A 235 37.22 -28.92 -14.98
N ILE A 236 35.96 -28.83 -14.58
CA ILE A 236 35.23 -27.55 -14.52
C ILE A 236 35.22 -27.00 -13.10
N ASN A 237 35.25 -25.67 -12.98
CA ASN A 237 34.93 -25.02 -11.71
C ASN A 237 33.44 -25.19 -11.47
N PHE A 238 33.04 -25.97 -10.47
CA PHE A 238 31.64 -26.22 -10.14
C PHE A 238 31.37 -25.95 -8.67
N ASP A 239 30.40 -25.07 -8.40
CA ASP A 239 29.93 -24.77 -7.06
C ASP A 239 28.40 -24.85 -6.96
N TYR A 240 27.91 -25.20 -5.77
CA TYR A 240 26.49 -25.32 -5.50
C TYR A 240 26.17 -25.02 -4.05
N ALA A 241 24.91 -24.69 -3.80
CA ALA A 241 24.36 -24.55 -2.47
C ALA A 241 22.85 -24.81 -2.52
N PHE A 242 22.33 -25.40 -1.45
CA PHE A 242 20.91 -25.45 -1.14
C PHE A 242 20.55 -24.27 -0.25
N ASN A 243 19.45 -23.62 -0.57
CA ASN A 243 18.84 -22.62 0.30
C ASN A 243 17.40 -23.04 0.56
N SER A 244 16.97 -22.97 1.81
CA SER A 244 15.64 -23.35 2.23
C SER A 244 15.07 -22.28 3.14
N LYS A 245 13.77 -22.02 3.03
CA LYS A 245 13.07 -21.08 3.89
C LYS A 245 11.68 -21.64 4.16
N GLU A 246 11.33 -21.80 5.43
CA GLU A 246 9.96 -22.14 5.80
C GLU A 246 9.06 -20.94 5.49
N ILE A 247 7.97 -21.20 4.77
CA ILE A 247 6.94 -20.21 4.47
C ILE A 247 5.59 -20.74 4.90
N LYS A 248 4.73 -19.85 5.39
CA LYS A 248 3.32 -20.15 5.63
C LYS A 248 2.54 -19.75 4.37
N ILE A 249 1.62 -20.60 3.95
CA ILE A 249 0.76 -20.37 2.79
C ILE A 249 -0.69 -20.68 3.17
N ALA A 250 -1.65 -20.07 2.47
CA ALA A 250 -3.05 -20.48 2.55
C ALA A 250 -3.25 -21.73 1.67
N PRO A 251 -3.60 -22.91 2.22
CA PRO A 251 -3.70 -24.13 1.43
C PRO A 251 -4.66 -24.02 0.25
N ALA A 252 -5.76 -23.28 0.41
CA ALA A 252 -6.76 -23.03 -0.62
C ALA A 252 -6.23 -22.33 -1.87
N LEU A 253 -5.12 -21.60 -1.80
CA LEU A 253 -4.52 -20.98 -2.99
C LEU A 253 -3.74 -21.97 -3.86
N TYR A 254 -3.27 -23.07 -3.26
CA TYR A 254 -2.25 -23.93 -3.84
C TYR A 254 -2.73 -25.35 -4.08
N ARG A 255 -3.65 -25.84 -3.25
CA ARG A 255 -4.26 -27.15 -3.37
C ARG A 255 -5.61 -27.02 -4.04
N ASP A 256 -5.88 -27.91 -4.97
CA ASP A 256 -7.24 -28.13 -5.44
C ASP A 256 -8.00 -28.89 -4.33
N THR A 257 -8.63 -28.12 -3.45
CA THR A 257 -9.45 -28.66 -2.35
C THR A 257 -10.89 -28.92 -2.79
N ALA A 258 -11.22 -28.70 -4.07
CA ALA A 258 -12.54 -28.99 -4.59
C ALA A 258 -12.73 -30.51 -4.62
N THR A 259 -13.54 -31.03 -3.71
CA THR A 259 -14.16 -32.34 -3.89
C THR A 259 -15.04 -32.28 -5.15
N PRO A 260 -15.21 -33.36 -5.92
CA PRO A 260 -16.06 -33.39 -7.12
C PRO A 260 -17.51 -32.88 -6.91
N GLU A 261 -17.96 -32.80 -5.65
CA GLU A 261 -19.31 -32.38 -5.24
C GLU A 261 -19.46 -30.87 -4.93
N SER A 262 -18.40 -30.06 -4.93
CA SER A 262 -18.55 -28.61 -4.61
C SER A 262 -19.08 -27.83 -5.82
N PHE A 263 -20.31 -27.30 -5.71
CA PHE A 263 -21.00 -26.53 -6.75
C PHE A 263 -20.33 -25.19 -7.11
N ILE A 264 -19.43 -24.67 -6.25
CA ILE A 264 -18.72 -23.40 -6.48
C ILE A 264 -17.22 -23.70 -6.64
N PRO A 265 -16.63 -23.47 -7.83
CA PRO A 265 -15.20 -23.64 -8.04
C PRO A 265 -14.40 -22.60 -7.24
N ASN A 266 -13.28 -23.05 -6.67
CA ASN A 266 -12.32 -22.18 -5.99
C ASN A 266 -11.84 -21.06 -6.95
N ALA A 267 -11.99 -19.81 -6.54
CA ALA A 267 -11.65 -18.68 -7.41
C ALA A 267 -10.15 -18.67 -7.77
N ALA A 268 -9.30 -19.21 -6.89
CA ALA A 268 -7.87 -19.27 -7.15
C ALA A 268 -7.49 -20.32 -8.21
N THR A 269 -8.22 -21.43 -8.30
CA THR A 269 -7.96 -22.44 -9.33
C THR A 269 -8.38 -21.93 -10.71
N LEU A 270 -9.55 -21.29 -10.80
CA LEU A 270 -10.01 -20.62 -12.03
C LEU A 270 -9.03 -19.56 -12.54
N MET A 271 -8.50 -18.71 -11.66
CA MET A 271 -7.53 -17.68 -12.07
C MET A 271 -6.17 -18.27 -12.45
N LYS A 272 -5.78 -19.40 -11.85
CA LYS A 272 -4.57 -20.14 -12.24
C LYS A 272 -4.71 -20.73 -13.64
N GLU A 273 -5.89 -21.25 -14.01
CA GLU A 273 -6.18 -21.72 -15.37
C GLU A 273 -6.08 -20.59 -16.41
N LEU A 274 -6.40 -19.36 -16.03
CA LEU A 274 -6.21 -18.16 -16.86
C LEU A 274 -4.75 -17.67 -16.94
N GLY A 275 -3.80 -18.38 -16.31
CA GLY A 275 -2.38 -18.05 -16.32
C GLY A 275 -1.98 -16.90 -15.39
N LEU A 276 -2.84 -16.48 -14.46
CA LEU A 276 -2.51 -15.44 -13.50
C LEU A 276 -1.61 -15.99 -12.38
N PRO A 277 -0.53 -15.26 -12.00
CA PRO A 277 0.24 -15.62 -10.81
C PRO A 277 -0.66 -15.65 -9.56
N LEU A 278 -0.41 -16.60 -8.66
CA LEU A 278 -1.18 -16.75 -7.40
C LEU A 278 -1.16 -15.46 -6.56
N GLN A 279 -0.05 -14.73 -6.59
CA GLN A 279 0.10 -13.46 -5.90
C GLN A 279 -0.88 -12.40 -6.43
N THR A 280 -1.04 -12.32 -7.74
CA THR A 280 -1.96 -11.39 -8.39
C THR A 280 -3.41 -11.76 -8.10
N THR A 281 -3.70 -13.06 -8.04
CA THR A 281 -5.02 -13.62 -7.77
C THR A 281 -5.58 -13.18 -6.41
N TYR A 282 -4.86 -13.41 -5.32
CA TYR A 282 -5.38 -13.00 -4.01
C TYR A 282 -5.36 -11.49 -3.81
N ILE A 283 -4.45 -10.76 -4.46
CA ILE A 283 -4.47 -9.28 -4.44
C ILE A 283 -5.79 -8.81 -5.03
N PHE A 284 -6.18 -9.32 -6.20
CA PHE A 284 -7.44 -8.97 -6.85
C PHE A 284 -8.66 -9.29 -5.99
N LEU A 285 -8.70 -10.49 -5.37
CA LEU A 285 -9.80 -10.87 -4.48
C LEU A 285 -9.90 -10.01 -3.22
N LEU A 286 -8.78 -9.48 -2.71
CA LEU A 286 -8.74 -8.66 -1.49
C LEU A 286 -8.84 -7.14 -1.77
N PHE A 287 -8.80 -6.70 -3.02
CA PHE A 287 -8.98 -5.29 -3.39
C PHE A 287 -10.26 -4.67 -2.78
N PRO A 288 -11.43 -5.31 -2.89
CA PRO A 288 -12.67 -4.81 -2.27
C PRO A 288 -12.61 -4.75 -0.73
N MET A 289 -11.88 -5.64 -0.08
CA MET A 289 -11.67 -5.57 1.37
C MET A 289 -10.85 -4.34 1.76
N CYS A 290 -9.83 -4.02 0.97
CA CYS A 290 -9.08 -2.78 1.15
C CYS A 290 -9.95 -1.54 0.88
N THR A 291 -10.87 -1.55 -0.10
CA THR A 291 -11.78 -0.41 -0.30
C THR A 291 -12.76 -0.26 0.87
N LEU A 292 -13.23 -1.36 1.46
CA LEU A 292 -14.05 -1.35 2.69
C LEU A 292 -13.27 -0.72 3.87
N LEU A 293 -12.02 -1.15 4.08
CA LEU A 293 -11.16 -0.58 5.11
C LEU A 293 -10.97 0.94 4.92
N ILE A 294 -10.69 1.38 3.70
CA ILE A 294 -10.46 2.82 3.42
C ILE A 294 -11.74 3.63 3.60
N THR A 295 -12.89 3.12 3.12
CA THR A 295 -14.17 3.78 3.32
C THR A 295 -14.51 3.90 4.81
N PHE A 296 -14.23 2.87 5.62
CA PHE A 296 -14.33 2.94 7.08
C PHE A 296 -13.42 4.03 7.68
N LEU A 297 -12.12 4.02 7.35
CA LEU A 297 -11.17 5.01 7.86
C LEU A 297 -11.55 6.45 7.48
N ARG A 298 -12.08 6.65 6.27
CA ARG A 298 -12.45 7.99 5.79
C ARG A 298 -13.79 8.47 6.33
N ASN A 299 -14.80 7.60 6.29
CA ASN A 299 -16.18 7.99 6.61
C ASN A 299 -16.48 7.89 8.08
N ILE A 300 -15.92 6.92 8.82
CA ILE A 300 -16.18 6.72 10.26
C ILE A 300 -15.06 7.28 11.13
N VAL A 301 -13.79 7.00 10.82
CA VAL A 301 -12.66 7.52 11.63
C VAL A 301 -12.36 8.98 11.28
N GLY A 302 -12.43 9.33 9.99
CA GLY A 302 -12.14 10.67 9.47
C GLY A 302 -10.66 10.91 9.15
N VAL A 303 -9.92 9.85 8.79
CA VAL A 303 -8.53 9.94 8.30
C VAL A 303 -8.50 10.54 6.91
N LYS A 304 -7.66 11.56 6.69
CA LYS A 304 -7.39 12.14 5.36
C LYS A 304 -6.25 11.38 4.69
N THR A 305 -6.43 11.01 3.42
CA THR A 305 -5.44 10.30 2.60
C THR A 305 -5.34 10.94 1.22
N PHE A 306 -4.32 10.60 0.45
CA PHE A 306 -4.18 10.96 -0.97
C PHE A 306 -5.11 10.13 -1.87
N GLY A 307 -6.40 10.14 -1.54
CA GLY A 307 -7.43 9.33 -2.19
C GLY A 307 -7.47 7.88 -1.70
N ILE A 308 -8.30 7.08 -2.37
CA ILE A 308 -8.59 5.69 -1.99
C ILE A 308 -7.62 4.72 -2.69
N PHE A 309 -7.31 4.96 -3.96
CA PHE A 309 -6.52 4.05 -4.77
C PHE A 309 -5.04 4.01 -4.41
N MET A 310 -4.44 5.16 -4.12
CA MET A 310 -3.00 5.29 -3.92
C MET A 310 -2.45 4.39 -2.79
N PRO A 311 -2.92 4.48 -1.54
CA PRO A 311 -2.39 3.62 -0.46
C PRO A 311 -2.59 2.13 -0.74
N MET A 312 -3.68 1.77 -1.44
CA MET A 312 -4.01 0.39 -1.79
C MET A 312 -3.08 -0.19 -2.86
N LEU A 313 -2.82 0.57 -3.94
CA LEU A 313 -1.91 0.14 -5.01
C LEU A 313 -0.47 0.00 -4.49
N ILE A 314 -0.03 0.92 -3.64
CA ILE A 314 1.31 0.84 -3.04
C ILE A 314 1.39 -0.35 -2.07
N ALA A 315 0.34 -0.60 -1.28
CA ALA A 315 0.28 -1.76 -0.41
C ALA A 315 0.34 -3.07 -1.21
N ALA A 316 -0.41 -3.17 -2.31
CA ALA A 316 -0.38 -4.32 -3.22
C ALA A 316 1.02 -4.51 -3.85
N ALA A 317 1.67 -3.43 -4.31
CA ALA A 317 3.04 -3.49 -4.82
C ALA A 317 4.05 -3.96 -3.74
N SER A 318 3.84 -3.51 -2.49
CA SER A 318 4.69 -3.89 -1.35
C SER A 318 4.59 -5.37 -0.98
N VAL A 319 3.55 -6.09 -1.44
CA VAL A 319 3.43 -7.54 -1.27
C VAL A 319 4.48 -8.29 -2.10
N TYR A 320 4.86 -7.76 -3.28
CA TYR A 320 5.87 -8.37 -4.14
C TYR A 320 7.31 -8.10 -3.67
N THR A 321 7.58 -6.91 -3.15
CA THR A 321 8.93 -6.47 -2.75
C THR A 321 9.21 -6.64 -1.25
N GLY A 322 8.17 -6.72 -0.44
CA GLY A 322 8.24 -6.64 1.03
C GLY A 322 7.92 -5.24 1.55
N PHE A 323 7.34 -5.18 2.75
CA PHE A 323 6.83 -3.94 3.35
C PHE A 323 7.85 -2.80 3.42
N PHE A 324 9.04 -3.07 3.98
CA PHE A 324 10.06 -2.03 4.19
C PHE A 324 10.64 -1.52 2.86
N VAL A 325 10.88 -2.41 1.91
CA VAL A 325 11.39 -2.04 0.58
C VAL A 325 10.34 -1.24 -0.18
N GLY A 326 9.08 -1.66 -0.14
CA GLY A 326 7.96 -0.93 -0.72
C GLY A 326 7.77 0.45 -0.11
N LEU A 327 7.84 0.57 1.22
CA LEU A 327 7.74 1.84 1.95
C LEU A 327 8.89 2.79 1.60
N LEU A 328 10.12 2.29 1.60
CA LEU A 328 11.31 3.07 1.27
C LEU A 328 11.26 3.53 -0.19
N GLY A 329 10.91 2.64 -1.12
CA GLY A 329 10.73 2.96 -2.53
C GLY A 329 9.67 4.04 -2.75
N PHE A 330 8.53 3.93 -2.06
CA PHE A 330 7.48 4.92 -2.11
C PHE A 330 7.92 6.29 -1.56
N SER A 331 8.58 6.32 -0.41
CA SER A 331 9.10 7.55 0.17
C SER A 331 10.17 8.21 -0.71
N MET A 332 11.03 7.42 -1.34
CA MET A 332 12.03 7.90 -2.29
C MET A 332 11.37 8.51 -3.54
N VAL A 333 10.35 7.85 -4.10
CA VAL A 333 9.59 8.37 -5.24
C VAL A 333 8.89 9.68 -4.90
N LEU A 334 8.23 9.77 -3.74
CA LEU A 334 7.60 11.01 -3.27
C LEU A 334 8.62 12.13 -3.10
N LEU A 335 9.77 11.84 -2.50
CA LEU A 335 10.84 12.82 -2.28
C LEU A 335 11.40 13.33 -3.61
N LEU A 336 11.67 12.43 -4.56
CA LEU A 336 12.14 12.79 -5.91
C LEU A 336 11.11 13.64 -6.64
N ALA A 337 9.85 13.20 -6.68
CA ALA A 337 8.77 13.96 -7.30
C ALA A 337 8.62 15.37 -6.68
N PHE A 338 8.75 15.47 -5.36
CA PHE A 338 8.72 16.72 -4.63
C PHE A 338 9.89 17.65 -4.99
N ILE A 339 11.12 17.11 -5.01
CA ILE A 339 12.33 17.87 -5.39
C ILE A 339 12.21 18.35 -6.85
N SER A 340 11.79 17.46 -7.77
CA SER A 340 11.57 17.79 -9.17
C SER A 340 10.51 18.87 -9.34
N HIS A 341 9.41 18.82 -8.57
CA HIS A 341 8.40 19.88 -8.55
C HIS A 341 8.97 21.21 -8.06
N ALA A 342 9.73 21.22 -6.96
CA ALA A 342 10.35 22.43 -6.42
C ALA A 342 11.37 23.07 -7.38
N VAL A 343 12.14 22.24 -8.11
CA VAL A 343 13.10 22.72 -9.11
C VAL A 343 12.37 23.23 -10.34
N LEU A 344 11.45 22.44 -10.92
CA LEU A 344 10.70 22.81 -12.12
C LEU A 344 9.71 23.96 -11.90
N GLY A 345 9.28 24.16 -10.66
CA GLY A 345 8.46 25.31 -10.26
C GLY A 345 9.19 26.65 -10.40
N LYS A 346 10.52 26.67 -10.41
CA LYS A 346 11.31 27.89 -10.69
C LYS A 346 11.31 28.27 -12.17
N PHE A 347 10.91 27.35 -13.04
CA PHE A 347 10.83 27.57 -14.48
C PHE A 347 9.38 27.90 -14.86
N ASN A 348 9.19 28.87 -15.74
CA ASN A 348 7.89 29.31 -16.26
C ASN A 348 7.32 28.32 -17.30
N ILE A 349 7.27 27.04 -16.94
CA ILE A 349 6.75 25.95 -17.79
C ILE A 349 5.26 25.78 -17.50
N LEU A 350 4.47 25.58 -18.57
CA LEU A 350 3.06 25.22 -18.51
C LEU A 350 2.83 23.96 -17.64
N LYS A 351 1.69 23.90 -16.96
CA LYS A 351 1.36 22.84 -15.98
C LYS A 351 1.49 21.41 -16.54
N ILE A 352 0.89 21.13 -17.70
CA ILE A 352 0.86 19.78 -18.28
C ILE A 352 2.30 19.33 -18.66
N PRO A 353 3.11 20.11 -19.42
CA PRO A 353 4.51 19.77 -19.67
C PRO A 353 5.35 19.64 -18.39
N ARG A 354 5.10 20.48 -17.37
CA ARG A 354 5.78 20.39 -16.07
C ARG A 354 5.49 19.04 -15.40
N LEU A 355 4.22 18.62 -15.33
CA LEU A 355 3.82 17.32 -14.78
C LEU A 355 4.44 16.16 -15.55
N ALA A 356 4.36 16.19 -16.89
CA ALA A 356 4.97 15.18 -17.74
C ALA A 356 6.49 15.09 -17.53
N SER A 357 7.16 16.23 -17.33
CA SER A 357 8.60 16.28 -17.04
C SER A 357 8.92 15.67 -15.68
N ILE A 358 8.14 15.96 -14.63
CA ILE A 358 8.33 15.35 -13.30
C ILE A 358 8.15 13.84 -13.39
N ILE A 359 7.10 13.36 -14.07
CA ILE A 359 6.85 11.92 -14.28
C ILE A 359 8.04 11.29 -15.00
N THR A 360 8.50 11.88 -16.10
CA THR A 360 9.63 11.38 -16.90
C THR A 360 10.91 11.29 -16.08
N ILE A 361 11.28 12.37 -15.38
CA ILE A 361 12.48 12.42 -14.55
C ILE A 361 12.41 11.38 -13.43
N THR A 362 11.30 11.33 -12.70
CA THR A 362 11.14 10.38 -11.59
C THR A 362 11.16 8.94 -12.10
N THR A 363 10.57 8.68 -13.27
CA THR A 363 10.58 7.36 -13.91
C THR A 363 11.99 6.94 -14.26
N ILE A 364 12.76 7.79 -14.95
CA ILE A 364 14.16 7.51 -15.32
C ILE A 364 15.00 7.21 -14.07
N VAL A 365 14.93 8.07 -13.05
CA VAL A 365 15.71 7.88 -11.81
C VAL A 365 15.29 6.59 -11.09
N SER A 366 13.99 6.31 -11.00
CA SER A 366 13.51 5.08 -10.38
C SER A 366 13.94 3.82 -11.15
N LEU A 367 13.93 3.85 -12.47
CA LEU A 367 14.31 2.72 -13.33
C LEU A 367 15.80 2.43 -13.26
N ILE A 368 16.64 3.48 -13.24
CA ILE A 368 18.08 3.36 -12.97
C ILE A 368 18.31 2.76 -11.57
N GLY A 369 17.59 3.24 -10.55
CA GLY A 369 17.68 2.71 -9.19
C GLY A 369 17.33 1.23 -9.10
N VAL A 370 16.19 0.83 -9.69
CA VAL A 370 15.73 -0.58 -9.71
C VAL A 370 16.67 -1.46 -10.52
N SER A 371 17.19 -0.99 -11.67
CA SER A 371 18.14 -1.74 -12.50
C SER A 371 19.42 -2.11 -11.75
N ASN A 372 20.01 -1.15 -11.03
CA ASN A 372 21.20 -1.41 -10.22
C ASN A 372 20.96 -2.45 -9.11
N ILE A 373 19.78 -2.41 -8.48
CA ILE A 373 19.39 -3.38 -7.44
C ILE A 373 19.09 -4.76 -8.05
N ALA A 374 18.34 -4.82 -9.15
CA ALA A 374 17.92 -6.07 -9.79
C ALA A 374 19.10 -6.87 -10.35
N ILE A 375 20.08 -6.20 -10.96
CA ILE A 375 21.33 -6.82 -11.44
C ILE A 375 22.11 -7.47 -10.29
N SER A 376 22.11 -6.84 -9.10
CA SER A 376 22.81 -7.38 -7.93
C SER A 376 22.12 -8.62 -7.31
N GLN A 377 20.82 -8.83 -7.55
CA GLN A 377 20.03 -9.88 -6.90
C GLN A 377 19.43 -10.94 -7.85
N ASN A 378 19.67 -10.87 -9.16
CA ASN A 378 19.12 -11.82 -10.17
C ASN A 378 17.58 -11.99 -10.09
N ILE A 379 16.85 -10.90 -9.80
CA ILE A 379 15.38 -10.90 -9.71
C ILE A 379 14.76 -10.61 -11.09
N GLU A 380 13.64 -11.27 -11.43
CA GLU A 380 12.88 -11.01 -12.67
C GLU A 380 12.38 -9.55 -12.71
N PHE A 381 12.87 -8.80 -13.70
CA PHE A 381 12.69 -7.36 -13.83
C PHE A 381 11.25 -6.92 -14.21
N GLY A 382 10.49 -7.82 -14.86
CA GLY A 382 9.27 -7.46 -15.61
C GLY A 382 8.13 -6.86 -14.79
N LEU A 383 7.67 -7.52 -13.71
CA LEU A 383 6.59 -6.98 -12.88
C LEU A 383 7.05 -5.80 -12.02
N LEU A 384 8.28 -5.84 -11.51
CA LEU A 384 8.85 -4.80 -10.64
C LEU A 384 8.96 -3.43 -11.33
N ALA A 385 9.09 -3.39 -12.65
CA ALA A 385 9.25 -2.18 -13.42
C ALA A 385 7.94 -1.38 -13.65
N LEU A 386 6.77 -2.03 -13.62
CA LEU A 386 5.48 -1.34 -13.85
C LEU A 386 4.98 -0.58 -12.60
N PHE A 387 5.38 -1.01 -11.40
CA PHE A 387 4.89 -0.41 -10.15
C PHE A 387 5.39 1.02 -9.91
N PRO A 388 6.67 1.37 -10.13
CA PRO A 388 7.13 2.75 -10.04
C PRO A 388 6.31 3.67 -10.94
N VAL A 389 5.98 3.28 -12.17
CA VAL A 389 5.26 4.14 -13.11
C VAL A 389 3.86 4.54 -12.59
N VAL A 390 3.08 3.56 -12.11
CA VAL A 390 1.74 3.83 -11.55
C VAL A 390 1.85 4.71 -10.29
N ILE A 391 2.78 4.37 -9.39
CA ILE A 391 2.99 5.12 -8.14
C ILE A 391 3.47 6.55 -8.43
N ILE A 392 4.37 6.73 -9.39
CA ILE A 392 4.92 8.02 -9.80
C ILE A 392 3.83 8.90 -10.38
N SER A 393 3.03 8.40 -11.33
CA SER A 393 1.96 9.19 -11.96
C SER A 393 0.98 9.73 -10.91
N PHE A 394 0.53 8.87 -9.98
CA PHE A 394 -0.38 9.28 -8.91
C PHE A 394 0.28 10.18 -7.86
N ALA A 395 1.52 9.90 -7.46
CA ALA A 395 2.26 10.71 -6.50
C ALA A 395 2.49 12.14 -7.00
N VAL A 396 2.86 12.27 -8.29
CA VAL A 396 3.11 13.56 -8.93
C VAL A 396 1.83 14.40 -9.01
N ASP A 397 0.72 13.80 -9.46
CA ASP A 397 -0.57 14.50 -9.55
C ASP A 397 -1.03 15.01 -8.16
N ARG A 398 -0.85 14.20 -7.11
CA ARG A 398 -1.24 14.57 -5.73
C ARG A 398 -0.32 15.62 -5.12
N ILE A 399 1.00 15.49 -5.27
CA ILE A 399 1.95 16.51 -4.80
C ILE A 399 1.65 17.84 -5.49
N HIS A 400 1.35 17.83 -6.79
CA HIS A 400 1.04 19.05 -7.52
C HIS A 400 -0.24 19.73 -7.00
N GLN A 401 -1.33 18.97 -6.82
CA GLN A 401 -2.58 19.50 -6.27
C GLN A 401 -2.38 20.12 -4.88
N MET A 402 -1.56 19.52 -4.03
CA MET A 402 -1.40 19.96 -2.64
C MET A 402 -0.32 21.02 -2.42
N ALA A 403 0.73 21.05 -3.24
CA ALA A 403 1.80 22.04 -3.13
C ALA A 403 1.28 23.47 -3.40
N ASN A 404 0.25 23.62 -4.23
CA ASN A 404 -0.36 24.92 -4.53
C ASN A 404 -1.21 25.48 -3.36
N GLU A 405 -1.62 24.67 -2.38
CA GLU A 405 -2.52 25.10 -1.30
C GLU A 405 -1.83 25.76 -0.08
N SER A 406 -0.49 25.91 -0.09
CA SER A 406 0.30 26.61 0.95
C SER A 406 0.23 26.04 2.39
N ASN A 407 -0.46 24.92 2.65
CA ASN A 407 -0.59 24.31 3.98
C ASN A 407 0.22 23.01 4.12
N TRP A 408 1.51 23.14 4.47
CA TRP A 408 2.39 21.99 4.77
C TRP A 408 1.82 21.03 5.82
N HIS A 409 1.07 21.55 6.80
CA HIS A 409 0.44 20.73 7.83
C HIS A 409 -0.64 19.79 7.27
N ASP A 410 -1.48 20.27 6.35
CA ASP A 410 -2.52 19.43 5.72
C ASP A 410 -1.89 18.35 4.83
N LEU A 411 -0.77 18.68 4.16
CA LEU A 411 0.03 17.73 3.38
C LEU A 411 0.63 16.65 4.26
N LEU A 412 1.30 17.02 5.35
CA LEU A 412 1.88 16.07 6.30
C LEU A 412 0.83 15.18 6.95
N TYR A 413 -0.31 15.74 7.36
CA TYR A 413 -1.41 14.98 7.95
C TYR A 413 -2.00 13.97 6.94
N SER A 414 -2.17 14.38 5.69
CA SER A 414 -2.68 13.50 4.63
C SER A 414 -1.64 12.44 4.21
N ALA A 415 -0.35 12.76 4.23
CA ALA A 415 0.74 11.82 4.01
C ALA A 415 0.77 10.76 5.12
N ALA A 416 0.70 11.18 6.39
CA ALA A 416 0.65 10.27 7.53
C ALA A 416 -0.58 9.35 7.49
N GLY A 417 -1.76 9.89 7.15
CA GLY A 417 -2.97 9.10 6.95
C GLY A 417 -2.84 8.09 5.80
N THR A 418 -2.18 8.48 4.71
CA THR A 418 -1.90 7.59 3.57
C THR A 418 -0.95 6.46 3.97
N LEU A 419 0.10 6.73 4.76
CA LEU A 419 1.02 5.72 5.29
C LEU A 419 0.34 4.73 6.25
N LEU A 420 -0.50 5.24 7.15
CA LEU A 420 -1.32 4.40 8.04
C LEU A 420 -2.21 3.46 7.22
N THR A 421 -2.91 4.02 6.23
CA THR A 421 -3.83 3.28 5.36
C THR A 421 -3.10 2.23 4.53
N LEU A 422 -1.96 2.58 3.94
CA LEU A 422 -1.07 1.67 3.22
C LEU A 422 -0.66 0.49 4.13
N SER A 423 -0.24 0.78 5.36
CA SER A 423 0.18 -0.25 6.32
C SER A 423 -0.94 -1.22 6.65
N LEU A 424 -2.16 -0.70 6.89
CA LEU A 424 -3.32 -1.54 7.16
C LEU A 424 -3.75 -2.37 5.94
N CYS A 425 -3.74 -1.79 4.73
CA CYS A 425 -4.00 -2.54 3.49
C CYS A 425 -2.94 -3.63 3.27
N TYR A 426 -1.68 -3.37 3.59
CA TYR A 426 -0.62 -4.37 3.49
C TYR A 426 -0.86 -5.56 4.43
N LEU A 427 -1.35 -5.31 5.66
CA LEU A 427 -1.73 -6.36 6.60
C LEU A 427 -2.92 -7.18 6.07
N VAL A 428 -3.91 -6.55 5.43
CA VAL A 428 -5.02 -7.25 4.76
C VAL A 428 -4.48 -8.17 3.67
N PHE A 429 -3.65 -7.65 2.76
CA PHE A 429 -3.07 -8.46 1.68
C PHE A 429 -2.13 -9.56 2.17
N SER A 430 -1.47 -9.38 3.30
CA SER A 430 -0.51 -10.35 3.87
C SER A 430 -1.18 -11.41 4.75
N SER A 431 -2.49 -11.30 5.01
CA SER A 431 -3.22 -12.23 5.88
C SER A 431 -3.54 -13.53 5.15
N PHE A 432 -2.86 -14.62 5.53
CA PHE A 432 -3.13 -15.96 4.98
C PHE A 432 -4.58 -16.42 5.19
N LEU A 433 -5.21 -15.99 6.29
CA LEU A 433 -6.61 -16.31 6.58
C LEU A 433 -7.54 -15.63 5.57
N LEU A 434 -7.36 -14.33 5.32
CA LEU A 434 -8.19 -13.60 4.37
C LEU A 434 -7.95 -14.09 2.94
N GLN A 435 -6.69 -14.34 2.58
CA GLN A 435 -6.34 -14.95 1.30
C GLN A 435 -7.08 -16.28 1.10
N GLY A 436 -7.05 -17.18 2.10
CA GLY A 436 -7.72 -18.48 2.01
C GLY A 436 -9.24 -18.37 1.93
N ILE A 437 -9.85 -17.57 2.82
CA ILE A 437 -11.31 -17.42 2.89
C ILE A 437 -11.88 -16.84 1.59
N PHE A 438 -11.30 -15.77 1.05
CA PHE A 438 -11.82 -15.13 -0.17
C PHE A 438 -11.52 -15.92 -1.45
N SER A 439 -10.53 -16.83 -1.42
CA SER A 439 -10.33 -17.79 -2.51
C SER A 439 -11.33 -18.93 -2.48
N LEU A 440 -11.65 -19.45 -1.29
CA LEU A 440 -12.65 -20.51 -1.12
C LEU A 440 -14.09 -20.02 -1.31
N TYR A 441 -14.39 -18.81 -0.80
CA TYR A 441 -15.75 -18.24 -0.74
C TYR A 441 -15.77 -16.84 -1.35
N PRO A 442 -15.60 -16.70 -2.68
CA PRO A 442 -15.60 -15.40 -3.35
C PRO A 442 -16.91 -14.62 -3.18
N GLU A 443 -18.04 -15.29 -2.90
CA GLU A 443 -19.34 -14.68 -2.60
C GLU A 443 -19.32 -13.77 -1.36
N LEU A 444 -18.33 -13.91 -0.46
CA LEU A 444 -18.13 -12.99 0.65
C LEU A 444 -17.89 -11.55 0.18
N LEU A 445 -17.47 -11.34 -1.07
CA LEU A 445 -17.42 -10.02 -1.71
C LEU A 445 -18.78 -9.31 -1.72
N LEU A 446 -19.90 -10.03 -1.77
CA LEU A 446 -21.24 -9.45 -1.65
C LEU A 446 -21.48 -8.90 -0.23
N THR A 447 -20.94 -9.56 0.79
CA THR A 447 -20.98 -9.05 2.17
C THR A 447 -20.12 -7.78 2.29
N VAL A 448 -18.94 -7.77 1.66
CA VAL A 448 -18.08 -6.57 1.58
C VAL A 448 -18.82 -5.42 0.92
N LEU A 449 -19.49 -5.66 -0.20
CA LEU A 449 -20.32 -4.67 -0.88
C LEU A 449 -21.45 -4.15 0.01
N ALA A 450 -22.18 -5.04 0.69
CA ALA A 450 -23.26 -4.66 1.60
C ALA A 450 -22.76 -3.75 2.73
N LEU A 451 -21.60 -4.08 3.32
CA LEU A 451 -20.96 -3.24 4.35
C LEU A 451 -20.50 -1.89 3.79
N GLN A 452 -19.98 -1.85 2.56
CA GLN A 452 -19.61 -0.59 1.90
C GLN A 452 -20.81 0.31 1.68
N LEU A 453 -21.93 -0.25 1.19
CA LEU A 453 -23.17 0.49 1.00
C LEU A 453 -23.72 0.99 2.35
N PHE A 454 -23.66 0.16 3.40
CA PHE A 454 -24.04 0.55 4.76
C PHE A 454 -23.21 1.75 5.25
N ILE A 455 -21.88 1.70 5.13
CA ILE A 455 -21.00 2.82 5.49
C ILE A 455 -21.25 4.05 4.60
N GLY A 456 -21.53 3.87 3.32
CA GLY A 456 -21.89 4.94 2.40
C GLY A 456 -23.20 5.63 2.78
N SER A 457 -24.12 4.86 3.34
CA SER A 457 -25.38 5.35 3.90
C SER A 457 -25.25 5.89 5.33
N TRP A 458 -24.05 6.12 5.87
CA TRP A 458 -23.87 6.61 7.24
C TRP A 458 -23.82 8.15 7.32
N SER A 459 -24.67 8.77 8.15
CA SER A 459 -24.66 10.24 8.42
C SER A 459 -24.02 10.62 9.74
N GLY A 460 -23.53 9.65 10.52
CA GLY A 460 -22.95 9.92 11.83
C GLY A 460 -21.69 10.80 11.79
N MET A 461 -21.32 11.33 12.95
CA MET A 461 -20.09 12.10 13.15
C MET A 461 -18.86 11.21 13.13
N ARG A 462 -17.84 11.61 12.35
CA ARG A 462 -16.54 10.94 12.37
C ARG A 462 -15.89 11.03 13.75
N ILE A 463 -15.02 10.06 14.09
CA ILE A 463 -14.22 10.12 15.33
C ILE A 463 -13.40 11.42 15.39
N SER A 464 -12.82 11.86 14.27
CA SER A 464 -12.11 13.14 14.22
C SER A 464 -13.02 14.37 14.44
N GLU A 465 -14.29 14.29 14.08
CA GLU A 465 -15.29 15.33 14.32
C GLU A 465 -15.75 15.34 15.78
N ILE A 466 -15.93 14.16 16.39
CA ILE A 466 -16.21 14.02 17.83
C ILE A 466 -15.13 14.74 18.65
N ILE A 467 -13.85 14.59 18.28
CA ILE A 467 -12.75 15.30 18.94
C ILE A 467 -12.81 16.81 18.67
N ARG A 468 -13.06 17.21 17.42
CA ARG A 468 -13.12 18.63 17.00
C ARG A 468 -14.28 19.40 17.64
N PHE A 469 -15.44 18.76 17.81
CA PHE A 469 -16.67 19.35 18.34
C PHE A 469 -16.96 18.90 19.79
N ARG A 470 -15.96 18.34 20.50
CA ARG A 470 -16.13 17.77 21.84
C ARG A 470 -16.82 18.70 22.85
N HIS A 471 -16.60 20.00 22.72
CA HIS A 471 -17.16 21.00 23.63
C HIS A 471 -18.65 21.31 23.36
N LEU A 472 -19.18 20.91 22.20
CA LEU A 472 -20.59 21.09 21.83
C LEU A 472 -21.45 19.90 22.25
N MET A 473 -20.87 18.70 22.32
CA MET A 473 -21.59 17.45 22.59
C MET A 473 -22.14 17.30 24.02
N GLY A 474 -21.93 18.29 24.89
CA GLY A 474 -22.48 18.33 26.25
C GLY A 474 -23.63 19.32 26.46
N HIS A 475 -23.91 20.21 25.49
CA HIS A 475 -24.95 21.23 25.63
C HIS A 475 -26.24 20.78 24.93
N GLN A 476 -27.34 20.71 25.69
CA GLN A 476 -28.61 20.06 25.32
C GLN A 476 -29.45 20.74 24.22
N LYS A 477 -29.04 21.89 23.64
CA LYS A 477 -29.96 22.68 22.81
C LYS A 477 -30.07 22.23 21.35
N ASN A 478 -28.98 21.86 20.67
CA ASN A 478 -29.02 21.46 19.25
C ASN A 478 -27.86 20.50 18.91
N GLN A 479 -28.14 19.45 18.13
CA GLN A 479 -27.12 18.48 17.72
C GLN A 479 -26.14 19.08 16.70
N VAL A 480 -24.89 18.57 16.71
CA VAL A 480 -23.85 18.99 15.78
C VAL A 480 -24.09 18.36 14.41
N LEU A 481 -24.16 19.20 13.37
CA LEU A 481 -24.21 18.75 12.00
C LEU A 481 -22.84 18.22 11.59
N SER A 482 -22.75 16.92 11.32
CA SER A 482 -21.54 16.26 10.83
C SER A 482 -21.31 16.54 9.35
N ILE A 483 -20.08 16.37 8.87
CA ILE A 483 -19.77 16.47 7.43
C ILE A 483 -20.50 15.41 6.61
N ASN A 484 -20.72 14.22 7.18
CA ASN A 484 -21.43 13.13 6.51
C ASN A 484 -22.93 13.45 6.40
N GLY A 485 -23.55 13.87 7.49
CA GLY A 485 -24.95 14.32 7.52
C GLY A 485 -25.17 15.52 6.60
N ARG A 486 -24.31 16.54 6.67
CA ARG A 486 -24.35 17.69 5.74
C ARG A 486 -24.30 17.26 4.28
N ASN A 487 -23.37 16.36 3.93
CA ASN A 487 -23.24 15.93 2.54
C ASN A 487 -24.41 15.06 2.08
N ARG A 488 -24.78 14.05 2.86
CA ARG A 488 -25.82 13.08 2.49
C ARG A 488 -27.22 13.67 2.59
N ASP A 489 -27.55 14.24 3.74
CA ASP A 489 -28.93 14.61 4.10
C ASP A 489 -29.33 15.99 3.60
N LEU A 490 -28.36 16.90 3.44
CA LEU A 490 -28.63 18.26 2.97
C LEU A 490 -28.17 18.46 1.52
N ILE A 491 -26.87 18.30 1.25
CA ILE A 491 -26.30 18.67 -0.06
C ILE A 491 -26.74 17.70 -1.16
N TYR A 492 -26.48 16.41 -1.04
CA TYR A 492 -26.78 15.44 -2.12
C TYR A 492 -28.27 15.20 -2.30
N LYS A 493 -29.06 15.42 -1.25
CA LYS A 493 -30.52 15.26 -1.29
C LYS A 493 -31.23 16.49 -1.85
N HIS A 494 -30.74 17.70 -1.58
CA HIS A 494 -31.47 18.95 -1.90
C HIS A 494 -30.75 19.90 -2.87
N ASN A 495 -29.47 19.69 -3.17
CA ASN A 495 -28.75 20.50 -4.17
C ASN A 495 -28.52 19.67 -5.44
N THR A 496 -29.06 20.13 -6.57
CA THR A 496 -28.78 19.50 -7.87
C THR A 496 -27.34 19.75 -8.31
N GLU A 497 -26.80 18.86 -9.15
CA GLU A 497 -25.44 19.02 -9.67
C GLU A 497 -25.26 20.31 -10.46
N THR A 498 -26.27 20.70 -11.26
CA THR A 498 -26.26 21.95 -12.04
C THR A 498 -26.14 23.19 -11.16
N LEU A 499 -26.85 23.25 -10.04
CA LEU A 499 -26.76 24.37 -9.10
C LEU A 499 -25.41 24.40 -8.36
N LEU A 500 -24.85 23.23 -8.03
CA LEU A 500 -23.52 23.15 -7.43
C LEU A 500 -22.41 23.61 -8.40
N GLN A 501 -22.53 23.28 -9.68
CA GLN A 501 -21.63 23.76 -10.73
C GLN A 501 -21.77 25.28 -10.92
N LEU A 502 -23.00 25.79 -10.95
CA LEU A 502 -23.28 27.23 -11.00
C LEU A 502 -22.60 27.98 -9.83
N ALA A 503 -22.78 27.50 -8.60
CA ALA A 503 -22.18 28.10 -7.41
C ALA A 503 -20.64 28.02 -7.38
N THR A 504 -20.04 27.09 -8.12
CA THR A 504 -18.57 27.01 -8.25
C THR A 504 -18.03 28.02 -9.28
N ASN A 505 -18.86 28.46 -10.23
CA ASN A 505 -18.52 29.47 -11.23
C ASN A 505 -18.91 30.87 -10.70
N LYS A 506 -17.91 31.64 -10.25
CA LYS A 506 -18.11 32.98 -9.66
C LYS A 506 -18.69 33.98 -10.66
N LEU A 507 -18.30 33.93 -11.93
CA LEU A 507 -18.81 34.84 -12.95
C LEU A 507 -20.29 34.57 -13.24
N GLU A 508 -20.68 33.31 -13.41
CA GLU A 508 -22.09 32.93 -13.63
C GLU A 508 -22.95 33.18 -12.39
N THR A 509 -22.43 32.87 -11.21
CA THR A 509 -23.05 33.23 -9.93
C THR A 509 -23.35 34.73 -9.88
N LYS A 510 -22.38 35.59 -10.22
CA LYS A 510 -22.58 37.05 -10.22
C LYS A 510 -23.59 37.52 -11.24
N LYS A 511 -23.62 36.94 -12.44
CA LYS A 511 -24.63 37.26 -13.45
C LYS A 511 -26.03 36.99 -12.91
N CYS A 512 -26.23 35.81 -12.31
CA CYS A 512 -27.50 35.41 -11.71
C CYS A 512 -27.94 36.33 -10.55
N LEU A 513 -27.00 36.68 -9.66
CA LEU A 513 -27.25 37.61 -8.56
C LEU A 513 -27.61 39.01 -9.06
N THR A 514 -26.84 39.56 -10.00
CA THR A 514 -27.10 40.90 -10.58
C THR A 514 -28.45 40.96 -11.29
N GLN A 515 -28.81 39.92 -12.05
CA GLN A 515 -30.12 39.83 -12.71
C GLN A 515 -31.30 39.82 -11.73
N SER A 516 -31.06 39.31 -10.52
CA SER A 516 -32.06 39.29 -9.44
C SER A 516 -32.02 40.54 -8.56
N GLY A 517 -31.21 41.54 -8.91
CA GLY A 517 -31.04 42.77 -8.12
C GLY A 517 -30.24 42.58 -6.83
N VAL A 518 -29.55 41.45 -6.66
CA VAL A 518 -28.71 41.20 -5.47
C VAL A 518 -27.36 41.92 -5.65
N PRO A 519 -26.95 42.76 -4.68
CA PRO A 519 -25.74 43.57 -4.80
C PRO A 519 -24.48 42.70 -4.71
N CYS A 520 -23.67 42.72 -5.75
CA CYS A 520 -22.34 42.10 -5.80
C CYS A 520 -21.34 43.01 -6.50
N PRO A 521 -20.01 42.86 -6.27
CA PRO A 521 -19.01 43.67 -6.95
C PRO A 521 -19.12 43.53 -8.47
N SER A 522 -19.06 44.65 -9.19
CA SER A 522 -19.14 44.64 -10.65
C SER A 522 -17.91 43.97 -11.27
N THR A 523 -18.13 43.18 -12.32
CA THR A 523 -17.04 42.64 -13.14
C THR A 523 -16.64 43.70 -14.16
N LEU A 524 -15.45 44.27 -14.02
CA LEU A 524 -14.94 45.32 -14.94
C LEU A 524 -14.47 44.74 -16.27
N SER A 525 -13.86 43.56 -16.24
CA SER A 525 -13.31 42.86 -17.40
C SER A 525 -13.12 41.40 -17.06
N SER A 526 -13.22 40.52 -18.05
CA SER A 526 -12.90 39.09 -17.95
C SER A 526 -11.99 38.67 -19.09
N CYS A 527 -11.19 37.63 -18.85
CA CYS A 527 -10.29 37.03 -19.80
C CYS A 527 -10.53 35.52 -19.77
N HIS A 528 -10.96 35.00 -20.91
CA HIS A 528 -11.34 33.60 -21.09
C HIS A 528 -10.28 32.80 -21.86
N SER A 529 -9.37 33.50 -22.56
CA SER A 529 -8.39 32.87 -23.43
C SER A 529 -7.06 33.61 -23.44
N TYR A 530 -5.99 32.90 -23.79
CA TYR A 530 -4.65 33.49 -23.93
C TYR A 530 -4.59 34.62 -24.97
N SER A 531 -5.43 34.55 -26.02
CA SER A 531 -5.55 35.60 -27.03
C SER A 531 -6.11 36.92 -26.49
N GLU A 532 -6.86 36.89 -25.39
CA GLU A 532 -7.48 38.08 -24.79
C GLU A 532 -6.58 38.77 -23.77
N VAL A 533 -5.45 38.16 -23.37
CA VAL A 533 -4.62 38.62 -22.25
C VAL A 533 -4.14 40.06 -22.46
N ASP A 534 -3.67 40.41 -23.66
CA ASP A 534 -3.18 41.77 -23.92
C ASP A 534 -4.32 42.81 -23.89
N THR A 535 -5.51 42.46 -24.38
CA THR A 535 -6.72 43.30 -24.28
C THR A 535 -7.20 43.43 -22.83
N PHE A 536 -7.15 42.35 -22.07
CA PHE A 536 -7.48 42.32 -20.64
C PHE A 536 -6.53 43.22 -19.83
N LEU A 537 -5.21 43.14 -20.08
CA LEU A 537 -4.22 44.02 -19.47
C LEU A 537 -4.36 45.47 -19.93
N ALA A 538 -4.83 45.73 -21.16
CA ALA A 538 -5.15 47.09 -21.59
C ALA A 538 -6.30 47.69 -20.76
N SER A 539 -7.34 46.89 -20.46
CA SER A 539 -8.49 47.32 -19.65
C SER A 539 -8.11 47.76 -18.23
N MET A 540 -7.02 47.21 -17.68
CA MET A 540 -6.53 47.56 -16.34
C MET A 540 -5.85 48.94 -16.28
N SER A 541 -5.40 49.50 -17.42
CA SER A 541 -4.65 50.75 -17.46
C SER A 541 -5.50 51.98 -17.09
N GLY A 542 -6.82 51.89 -17.20
CA GLY A 542 -7.75 52.95 -16.80
C GLY A 542 -8.12 52.95 -15.31
N GLN A 543 -7.73 51.92 -14.56
CA GLN A 543 -8.12 51.74 -13.16
C GLN A 543 -7.02 52.22 -12.20
N GLN A 544 -7.41 52.82 -11.08
CA GLN A 544 -6.48 53.24 -10.02
C GLN A 544 -6.17 52.08 -9.06
N ASP A 545 -7.22 51.41 -8.59
CA ASP A 545 -7.19 50.26 -7.70
C ASP A 545 -8.20 49.18 -8.13
N PHE A 546 -7.77 47.93 -8.15
CA PHE A 546 -8.60 46.80 -8.57
C PHE A 546 -8.05 45.47 -8.06
N VAL A 547 -8.86 44.42 -8.24
CA VAL A 547 -8.52 43.06 -7.85
C VAL A 547 -8.63 42.15 -9.06
N ILE A 548 -7.60 41.33 -9.30
CA ILE A 548 -7.67 40.22 -10.26
C ILE A 548 -7.99 38.95 -9.48
N LYS A 549 -9.01 38.20 -9.92
CA LYS A 549 -9.44 36.95 -9.28
C LYS A 549 -9.58 35.82 -10.31
N PRO A 550 -9.30 34.57 -9.90
CA PRO A 550 -9.69 33.37 -10.64
C PRO A 550 -11.18 33.05 -10.46
N ASN A 551 -11.84 32.61 -11.53
CA ASN A 551 -13.25 32.24 -11.54
C ASN A 551 -13.52 30.98 -10.69
N LYS A 552 -12.71 29.94 -10.84
CA LYS A 552 -12.84 28.66 -10.11
C LYS A 552 -11.86 28.51 -8.94
N GLY A 553 -11.11 29.56 -8.60
CA GLY A 553 -10.09 29.48 -7.54
C GLY A 553 -10.66 29.35 -6.13
N ALA A 554 -9.93 28.67 -5.24
CA ALA A 554 -10.36 28.33 -3.87
C ALA A 554 -9.53 29.01 -2.77
N ARG A 555 -10.14 29.21 -1.58
CA ARG A 555 -9.47 29.72 -0.36
C ARG A 555 -8.71 31.05 -0.53
N GLY A 556 -9.10 31.85 -1.53
CA GLY A 556 -8.42 33.08 -1.90
C GLY A 556 -7.05 32.90 -2.56
N SER A 557 -6.75 31.71 -3.10
CA SER A 557 -5.60 31.48 -3.97
C SER A 557 -5.78 32.21 -5.31
N GLY A 558 -4.67 32.69 -5.90
CA GLY A 558 -4.70 33.43 -7.17
C GLY A 558 -5.24 34.86 -7.12
N ILE A 559 -5.76 35.33 -5.98
CA ILE A 559 -6.25 36.72 -5.83
C ILE A 559 -5.06 37.69 -5.77
N LEU A 560 -5.05 38.67 -6.67
CA LEU A 560 -4.04 39.72 -6.74
C LEU A 560 -4.69 41.09 -6.51
N LEU A 561 -4.31 41.75 -5.41
CA LEU A 561 -4.80 43.07 -5.01
C LEU A 561 -3.82 44.15 -5.49
N LEU A 562 -4.26 45.07 -6.35
CA LEU A 562 -3.45 46.15 -6.93
C LEU A 562 -4.08 47.50 -6.57
N ALA A 563 -3.35 48.38 -5.88
CA ALA A 563 -3.93 49.56 -5.23
C ALA A 563 -3.36 50.90 -5.72
N GLU A 564 -2.11 50.94 -6.20
CA GLU A 564 -1.45 52.20 -6.61
C GLU A 564 -0.74 51.99 -7.95
N LYS A 565 -1.15 52.75 -8.96
CA LYS A 565 -0.56 52.71 -10.30
C LYS A 565 0.81 53.40 -10.31
N LYS A 566 1.79 52.78 -10.99
CA LYS A 566 3.11 53.35 -11.29
C LYS A 566 3.44 53.22 -12.78
N ASP A 567 4.45 53.95 -13.26
CA ASP A 567 4.77 54.11 -14.70
C ASP A 567 4.90 52.78 -15.49
N ASN A 568 5.22 51.66 -14.82
CA ASN A 568 5.34 50.34 -15.46
C ASN A 568 4.69 49.17 -14.68
N GLY A 569 3.68 49.44 -13.86
CA GLY A 569 3.02 48.40 -13.06
C GLY A 569 2.16 48.95 -11.93
N PHE A 570 2.00 48.15 -10.88
CA PHE A 570 1.18 48.50 -9.72
C PHE A 570 1.87 48.11 -8.43
N LEU A 571 1.63 48.87 -7.36
CA LEU A 571 1.90 48.40 -6.00
C LEU A 571 0.67 47.66 -5.47
N SER A 572 0.92 46.52 -4.85
CA SER A 572 -0.08 45.78 -4.08
C SER A 572 -0.35 46.43 -2.72
N THR A 573 -1.42 46.00 -2.05
CA THR A 573 -1.77 46.42 -0.69
C THR A 573 -0.67 46.14 0.34
N SER A 574 0.21 45.16 0.07
CA SER A 574 1.39 44.85 0.89
C SER A 574 2.64 45.64 0.48
N ARG A 575 2.51 46.71 -0.31
CA ARG A 575 3.60 47.53 -0.86
C ARG A 575 4.60 46.80 -1.76
N LYS A 576 4.29 45.57 -2.20
CA LYS A 576 5.09 44.85 -3.21
C LYS A 576 4.79 45.40 -4.59
N PHE A 577 5.83 45.70 -5.38
CA PHE A 577 5.72 46.13 -6.77
C PHE A 577 5.49 44.96 -7.72
N TRP A 578 4.52 45.14 -8.62
CA TRP A 578 4.11 44.18 -9.65
C TRP A 578 4.25 44.85 -11.02
N PRO A 579 5.33 44.55 -11.76
CA PRO A 579 5.50 45.08 -13.11
C PRO A 579 4.49 44.43 -14.06
N LYS A 580 4.09 45.13 -15.13
CA LYS A 580 3.11 44.62 -16.12
C LYS A 580 3.40 43.19 -16.62
N PRO A 581 4.65 42.80 -16.95
CA PRO A 581 4.96 41.43 -17.35
C PRO A 581 4.68 40.38 -16.26
N ALA A 582 4.87 40.71 -14.98
CA ALA A 582 4.57 39.80 -13.88
C ALA A 582 3.05 39.65 -13.68
N ILE A 583 2.28 40.70 -13.93
CA ILE A 583 0.81 40.63 -13.90
C ILE A 583 0.32 39.77 -15.07
N LYS A 584 0.90 39.95 -16.27
CA LYS A 584 0.62 39.10 -17.44
C LYS A 584 0.85 37.62 -17.11
N GLN A 585 2.03 37.31 -16.58
CA GLN A 585 2.35 35.95 -16.15
C GLN A 585 1.35 35.42 -15.12
N HIS A 586 0.95 36.22 -14.13
CA HIS A 586 -0.04 35.81 -13.13
C HIS A 586 -1.41 35.51 -13.75
N VAL A 587 -1.85 36.28 -14.74
CA VAL A 587 -3.09 36.01 -15.49
C VAL A 587 -2.98 34.72 -16.30
N GLU A 588 -1.85 34.48 -16.98
CA GLU A 588 -1.58 33.23 -17.70
C GLU A 588 -1.54 32.00 -16.77
N GLU A 589 -1.06 32.19 -15.53
CA GLU A 589 -1.11 31.18 -14.47
C GLU A 589 -2.56 30.89 -14.01
N ILE A 590 -3.42 31.91 -13.95
CA ILE A 590 -4.86 31.71 -13.73
C ILE A 590 -5.47 30.90 -14.87
N LEU A 591 -5.30 31.33 -16.13
CA LEU A 591 -5.89 30.67 -17.30
C LEU A 591 -5.46 29.20 -17.43
N SER A 592 -4.20 28.89 -17.14
CA SER A 592 -3.66 27.52 -17.13
C SER A 592 -4.19 26.65 -15.98
N GLY A 593 -5.07 27.19 -15.12
CA GLY A 593 -5.63 26.46 -13.99
C GLY A 593 -4.68 26.31 -12.81
N SER A 594 -3.62 27.11 -12.69
CA SER A 594 -2.67 26.97 -11.58
C SER A 594 -3.31 27.22 -10.20
N PHE A 595 -4.41 27.98 -10.17
CA PHE A 595 -5.15 28.32 -8.94
C PHE A 595 -6.53 27.65 -8.83
N SER A 596 -6.96 26.88 -9.83
CA SER A 596 -8.21 26.11 -9.82
C SER A 596 -8.05 24.81 -9.03
N GLN A 597 -9.12 24.31 -8.39
CA GLN A 597 -9.03 23.15 -7.46
C GLN A 597 -8.54 21.86 -8.13
N ASN A 598 -9.06 21.57 -9.33
CA ASN A 598 -8.61 20.44 -10.16
C ASN A 598 -7.50 20.88 -11.13
N GLY A 599 -7.28 22.20 -11.19
CA GLY A 599 -6.47 22.91 -12.15
C GLY A 599 -6.82 22.63 -13.59
N ASP A 600 -8.13 22.53 -13.83
CA ASP A 600 -8.76 22.77 -15.12
C ASP A 600 -8.55 24.23 -15.54
N GLU A 601 -8.67 24.51 -16.84
CA GLU A 601 -8.70 25.87 -17.37
C GLU A 601 -9.71 26.74 -16.61
N ASP A 602 -9.29 27.98 -16.36
CA ASP A 602 -10.00 28.95 -15.54
C ASP A 602 -10.09 30.29 -16.27
N ASP A 603 -10.99 31.15 -15.80
CA ASP A 603 -11.09 32.53 -16.29
C ASP A 603 -10.48 33.48 -15.27
N ALA A 604 -9.78 34.51 -15.76
CA ALA A 604 -9.37 35.64 -14.93
C ALA A 604 -10.37 36.78 -15.07
N TYR A 605 -10.67 37.48 -13.99
CA TYR A 605 -11.55 38.65 -14.05
C TYR A 605 -11.11 39.75 -13.10
N ILE A 606 -11.48 40.98 -13.44
CA ILE A 606 -11.18 42.21 -12.70
C ILE A 606 -12.42 42.68 -11.95
N GLU A 607 -12.25 43.02 -10.69
CA GLU A 607 -13.24 43.72 -9.86
C GLU A 607 -12.69 45.02 -9.30
N PRO A 608 -13.54 45.99 -8.96
CA PRO A 608 -13.17 47.13 -8.15
C PRO A 608 -12.59 46.70 -6.80
N MET A 609 -11.68 47.50 -6.26
CA MET A 609 -11.21 47.32 -4.88
C MET A 609 -12.34 47.68 -3.91
N ILE A 610 -12.79 46.70 -3.13
CA ILE A 610 -13.78 46.93 -2.07
C ILE A 610 -13.12 47.72 -0.93
N LYS A 611 -13.73 48.84 -0.55
CA LYS A 611 -13.28 49.68 0.56
C LYS A 611 -14.08 49.32 1.79
N GLN A 612 -13.46 48.59 2.72
CA GLN A 612 -14.14 48.11 3.91
C GLN A 612 -14.78 49.24 4.73
N HIS A 613 -16.05 49.05 5.10
CA HIS A 613 -16.82 49.98 5.91
C HIS A 613 -16.12 50.35 7.23
N GLN A 614 -16.23 51.61 7.62
CA GLN A 614 -15.46 52.22 8.72
C GLN A 614 -15.59 51.47 10.07
N SER A 615 -16.77 50.90 10.35
CA SER A 615 -17.00 50.10 11.56
C SER A 615 -16.07 48.88 11.63
N LEU A 616 -15.95 48.10 10.55
CA LEU A 616 -15.10 46.91 10.49
C LEU A 616 -13.63 47.26 10.27
N LYS A 617 -13.34 48.33 9.53
CA LYS A 617 -11.98 48.86 9.34
C LYS A 617 -11.33 49.26 10.66
N SER A 618 -12.13 49.74 11.63
CA SER A 618 -11.65 50.06 12.97
C SER A 618 -11.10 48.83 13.71
N ILE A 619 -11.66 47.64 13.44
CA ILE A 619 -11.29 46.36 14.06
C ILE A 619 -10.15 45.70 13.28
N ALA A 620 -10.30 45.58 11.96
CA ALA A 620 -9.36 44.97 11.05
C ALA A 620 -8.83 45.99 10.04
N PRO A 621 -7.76 46.73 10.39
CA PRO A 621 -7.20 47.76 9.50
C PRO A 621 -6.53 47.18 8.26
N LEU A 622 -6.23 45.87 8.25
CA LEU A 622 -5.55 45.17 7.16
C LEU A 622 -6.40 43.99 6.67
N GLY A 623 -6.87 44.08 5.43
CA GLY A 623 -7.70 43.06 4.79
C GLY A 623 -9.17 43.44 4.72
N LEU A 624 -10.00 42.47 4.33
CA LEU A 624 -11.45 42.60 4.23
C LEU A 624 -12.12 41.57 5.15
N CYS A 625 -12.94 42.02 6.09
CA CYS A 625 -13.84 41.15 6.82
C CYS A 625 -14.97 40.66 5.91
N ASP A 626 -15.42 39.45 6.16
CA ASP A 626 -16.64 38.93 5.55
C ASP A 626 -17.56 38.34 6.62
N ILE A 627 -18.84 38.28 6.32
CA ILE A 627 -19.90 37.71 7.13
C ILE A 627 -20.34 36.45 6.38
N ARG A 628 -20.09 35.29 6.98
CA ARG A 628 -20.56 33.99 6.49
C ARG A 628 -21.94 33.74 7.07
N LEU A 629 -22.94 33.66 6.20
CA LEU A 629 -24.30 33.24 6.53
C LEU A 629 -24.53 31.82 6.02
N ILE A 630 -25.21 30.98 6.79
CA ILE A 630 -25.64 29.64 6.38
C ILE A 630 -27.15 29.66 6.21
N ILE A 631 -27.60 29.29 5.02
CA ILE A 631 -29.00 29.27 4.65
C ILE A 631 -29.38 27.82 4.37
N CYS A 632 -30.52 27.41 4.93
CA CYS A 632 -31.12 26.10 4.70
C CYS A 632 -32.57 26.29 4.27
N ASN A 633 -32.93 25.82 3.07
CA ASN A 633 -34.27 25.93 2.48
C ASN A 633 -34.91 27.34 2.62
N GLY A 634 -34.14 28.39 2.33
CA GLY A 634 -34.61 29.78 2.43
C GLY A 634 -34.71 30.34 3.87
N GLN A 635 -34.17 29.65 4.86
CA GLN A 635 -34.08 30.13 6.24
C GLN A 635 -32.63 30.38 6.65
N LEU A 636 -32.35 31.52 7.29
CA LEU A 636 -31.04 31.81 7.87
C LEU A 636 -30.88 31.04 9.19
N ILE A 637 -29.95 30.08 9.23
CA ILE A 637 -29.78 29.18 10.40
C ILE A 637 -28.55 29.49 11.24
N SER A 638 -27.55 30.20 10.70
CA SER A 638 -26.33 30.55 11.44
C SER A 638 -25.54 31.65 10.73
N ALA A 639 -24.85 32.50 11.50
CA ALA A 639 -23.94 33.52 10.97
C ALA A 639 -22.64 33.59 11.77
N MET A 640 -21.56 34.03 11.12
CA MET A 640 -20.31 34.42 11.77
C MET A 640 -19.61 35.52 10.98
N LEU A 641 -18.91 36.41 11.68
CA LEU A 641 -17.99 37.38 11.10
C LEU A 641 -16.58 36.77 11.08
N ARG A 642 -15.92 36.79 9.93
CA ARG A 642 -14.51 36.40 9.79
C ARG A 642 -13.65 37.65 9.68
N VAL A 643 -12.76 37.80 10.65
CA VAL A 643 -11.91 38.98 10.81
C VAL A 643 -10.47 38.62 10.44
N PRO A 644 -9.88 39.24 9.40
CA PRO A 644 -8.53 38.92 8.94
C PRO A 644 -7.47 39.40 9.92
N THR A 645 -6.31 38.74 9.94
CA THR A 645 -5.15 39.11 10.74
C THR A 645 -3.90 39.28 9.87
N LEU A 646 -2.82 39.82 10.43
CA LEU A 646 -1.50 39.82 9.80
C LEU A 646 -1.06 38.39 9.47
N LYS A 647 -1.33 37.43 10.36
CA LYS A 647 -1.00 36.01 10.17
C LYS A 647 -1.76 35.41 8.99
N SER A 648 -3.02 35.81 8.77
CA SER A 648 -3.80 35.40 7.61
C SER A 648 -3.50 36.18 6.33
N LYS A 649 -2.49 37.07 6.36
CA LYS A 649 -2.11 37.96 5.25
C LYS A 649 -3.26 38.83 4.77
N GLY A 650 -4.13 39.27 5.69
CA GLY A 650 -5.31 40.08 5.36
C GLY A 650 -6.48 39.30 4.75
N LYS A 651 -6.46 37.96 4.77
CA LYS A 651 -7.56 37.12 4.24
C LYS A 651 -8.49 36.66 5.37
N ALA A 652 -9.80 36.69 5.13
CA ALA A 652 -10.83 36.18 6.04
C ALA A 652 -10.95 34.63 5.98
N ASN A 653 -9.83 33.93 6.18
CA ASN A 653 -9.76 32.47 6.23
C ASN A 653 -9.27 32.01 7.61
N ILE A 654 -10.18 31.40 8.37
CA ILE A 654 -9.94 30.91 9.75
C ILE A 654 -8.81 29.88 9.82
N HIS A 655 -8.60 29.08 8.78
CA HIS A 655 -7.51 28.11 8.71
C HIS A 655 -6.14 28.76 8.47
N LEU A 656 -6.12 29.96 7.87
CA LEU A 656 -4.91 30.77 7.70
C LEU A 656 -4.66 31.70 8.91
N GLY A 657 -5.50 31.63 9.95
CA GLY A 657 -5.37 32.44 11.15
C GLY A 657 -6.24 33.70 11.18
N ALA A 658 -7.29 33.77 10.37
CA ALA A 658 -8.37 34.72 10.63
C ALA A 658 -9.13 34.33 11.89
N ILE A 659 -9.83 35.29 12.48
CA ILE A 659 -10.62 35.11 13.69
C ILE A 659 -12.06 34.84 13.26
N GLY A 660 -12.70 33.85 13.87
CA GLY A 660 -14.14 33.65 13.73
C GLY A 660 -14.86 34.29 14.90
N VAL A 661 -15.82 35.17 14.63
CA VAL A 661 -16.60 35.88 15.64
C VAL A 661 -18.08 35.50 15.48
N SER A 662 -18.73 35.09 16.57
CA SER A 662 -20.14 34.73 16.56
C SER A 662 -20.99 35.97 16.28
N VAL A 663 -22.11 35.78 15.56
CA VAL A 663 -23.05 36.86 15.27
C VAL A 663 -24.44 36.41 15.69
N ASP A 664 -25.09 37.23 16.50
CA ASP A 664 -26.48 37.03 16.90
C ASP A 664 -27.41 37.24 15.70
N LEU A 665 -28.29 36.27 15.42
CA LEU A 665 -29.10 36.28 14.20
C LEU A 665 -30.20 37.36 14.23
N GLU A 666 -30.73 37.69 15.40
CA GLU A 666 -31.82 38.66 15.54
C GLU A 666 -31.28 40.09 15.50
N THR A 667 -30.18 40.35 16.22
CA THR A 667 -29.67 41.71 16.44
C THR A 667 -28.48 42.08 15.56
N GLY A 668 -27.71 41.11 15.06
CA GLY A 668 -26.46 41.36 14.34
C GLY A 668 -25.30 41.78 15.25
N LEU A 669 -25.44 41.64 16.57
CA LEU A 669 -24.36 41.90 17.51
C LEU A 669 -23.31 40.80 17.47
N THR A 670 -22.04 41.19 17.45
CA THR A 670 -20.94 40.24 17.58
C THR A 670 -20.83 39.74 19.03
N GLY A 671 -20.36 38.50 19.19
CA GLY A 671 -20.20 37.88 20.51
C GLY A 671 -18.81 37.32 20.72
N ARG A 672 -18.75 36.01 20.96
CA ARG A 672 -17.52 35.26 21.22
C ARG A 672 -16.63 35.28 19.98
N SER A 673 -15.32 35.31 20.20
CA SER A 673 -14.32 35.22 19.14
C SER A 673 -13.35 34.08 19.36
N LEU A 674 -13.02 33.34 18.30
CA LEU A 674 -12.10 32.22 18.30
C LEU A 674 -10.95 32.43 17.30
N LEU A 675 -9.72 32.14 17.74
CA LEU A 675 -8.54 32.08 16.90
C LEU A 675 -7.85 30.73 17.12
N TYR A 676 -7.76 29.89 16.08
CA TYR A 676 -7.27 28.50 16.19
C TYR A 676 -7.95 27.69 17.31
N GLY A 677 -9.27 27.88 17.48
CA GLY A 677 -10.06 27.22 18.51
C GLY A 677 -9.87 27.76 19.94
N LYS A 678 -9.03 28.78 20.13
CA LYS A 678 -8.86 29.45 21.44
C LYS A 678 -9.70 30.71 21.48
N GLU A 679 -10.39 30.91 22.60
CA GLU A 679 -11.21 32.09 22.85
C GLU A 679 -10.34 33.32 23.07
N ILE A 680 -10.68 34.40 22.37
CA ILE A 680 -10.02 35.70 22.46
C ILE A 680 -11.08 36.80 22.60
N GLN A 681 -10.74 37.91 23.25
CA GLN A 681 -11.65 39.05 23.39
C GLN A 681 -11.26 40.24 22.50
N LYS A 682 -9.96 40.34 22.16
CA LYS A 682 -9.40 41.44 21.39
C LYS A 682 -8.69 40.92 20.15
N HIS A 683 -8.73 41.71 19.09
CA HIS A 683 -7.96 41.45 17.89
C HIS A 683 -6.46 41.48 18.21
N PRO A 684 -5.66 40.48 17.79
CA PRO A 684 -4.25 40.39 18.14
C PRO A 684 -3.42 41.55 17.58
N ASP A 685 -3.76 42.04 16.38
CA ASP A 685 -2.99 43.09 15.71
C ASP A 685 -3.45 44.53 16.04
N SER A 686 -4.77 44.78 16.19
CA SER A 686 -5.31 46.13 16.44
C SER A 686 -5.64 46.40 17.92
N GLY A 687 -5.70 45.36 18.75
CA GLY A 687 -6.06 45.48 20.18
C GLY A 687 -7.53 45.84 20.45
N LYS A 688 -8.37 45.98 19.41
CA LYS A 688 -9.78 46.33 19.54
C LYS A 688 -10.62 45.15 20.04
N LEU A 689 -11.67 45.46 20.79
CA LEU A 689 -12.65 44.47 21.24
C LEU A 689 -13.42 43.91 20.04
N LEU A 690 -13.68 42.61 20.07
CA LEU A 690 -14.36 41.89 18.99
C LEU A 690 -15.83 41.58 19.32
N GLY A 691 -16.18 41.50 20.60
CA GLY A 691 -17.56 41.27 21.06
C GLY A 691 -18.33 42.57 21.29
N LEU A 692 -19.65 42.46 21.24
CA LEU A 692 -20.63 43.55 21.38
C LEU A 692 -20.48 44.67 20.34
N VAL A 693 -19.96 44.34 19.15
CA VAL A 693 -19.93 45.26 18.02
C VAL A 693 -21.17 45.03 17.18
N GLN A 694 -21.93 46.10 16.93
CA GLN A 694 -23.06 46.08 16.02
C GLN A 694 -22.57 46.00 14.57
N LEU A 695 -22.97 44.94 13.85
CA LEU A 695 -22.78 44.92 12.40
C LEU A 695 -23.78 45.91 11.76
N PRO A 696 -23.29 46.86 10.94
CA PRO A 696 -24.19 47.78 10.25
C PRO A 696 -24.96 47.03 9.16
N PHE A 697 -26.13 47.55 8.78
CA PHE A 697 -26.97 47.00 7.72
C PHE A 697 -27.47 45.56 7.99
N TRP A 698 -27.57 45.12 9.24
CA TRP A 698 -27.96 43.73 9.57
C TRP A 698 -29.27 43.26 8.93
N PRO A 699 -30.38 44.02 8.96
CA PRO A 699 -31.61 43.63 8.27
C PRO A 699 -31.41 43.43 6.76
N GLU A 700 -30.69 44.35 6.12
CA GLU A 700 -30.39 44.30 4.68
C GLU A 700 -29.49 43.12 4.32
N ILE A 701 -28.52 42.78 5.17
CA ILE A 701 -27.64 41.61 5.01
C ILE A 701 -28.48 40.32 5.02
N ASN A 702 -29.45 40.23 5.93
CA ASN A 702 -30.36 39.09 6.00
C ASN A 702 -31.24 38.99 4.75
N ASP A 703 -31.81 40.11 4.30
CA ASP A 703 -32.62 40.16 3.08
C ASP A 703 -31.79 39.75 1.85
N ILE A 704 -30.58 40.28 1.70
CA ILE A 704 -29.64 39.93 0.63
C ILE A 704 -29.32 38.43 0.66
N ALA A 705 -29.08 37.86 1.84
CA ALA A 705 -28.81 36.43 1.99
C ALA A 705 -30.00 35.59 1.50
N ILE A 706 -31.24 35.94 1.88
CA ILE A 706 -32.44 35.24 1.39
C ILE A 706 -32.63 35.43 -0.12
N GLN A 707 -32.36 36.61 -0.66
CA GLN A 707 -32.41 36.83 -2.11
C GLN A 707 -31.37 35.98 -2.86
N CYS A 708 -30.18 35.75 -2.29
CA CYS A 708 -29.22 34.79 -2.88
C CYS A 708 -29.80 33.39 -3.02
N TYR A 709 -30.59 32.93 -2.05
CA TYR A 709 -31.28 31.64 -2.13
C TYR A 709 -32.35 31.64 -3.22
N ILE A 710 -33.10 32.73 -3.37
CA ILE A 710 -34.10 32.86 -4.44
C ILE A 710 -33.44 32.83 -5.82
N SER A 711 -32.30 33.50 -5.99
CA SER A 711 -31.52 33.49 -7.23
C SER A 711 -30.91 32.13 -7.54
N ILE A 712 -30.34 31.47 -6.53
CA ILE A 712 -29.61 30.20 -6.66
C ILE A 712 -30.18 29.25 -5.59
N PRO A 713 -31.25 28.50 -5.91
CA PRO A 713 -32.05 27.74 -4.92
C PRO A 713 -31.36 26.45 -4.48
N LEU A 714 -30.20 26.60 -3.84
CA LEU A 714 -29.51 25.53 -3.12
C LEU A 714 -30.23 25.29 -1.79
N GLY A 715 -30.72 24.07 -1.56
CA GLY A 715 -31.32 23.67 -0.28
C GLY A 715 -30.39 23.88 0.92
N TYR A 716 -29.08 23.79 0.76
CA TYR A 716 -28.11 24.18 1.79
C TYR A 716 -26.94 24.95 1.16
N MET A 717 -26.72 26.19 1.60
CA MET A 717 -25.69 27.07 1.06
C MET A 717 -25.06 27.97 2.11
N GLY A 718 -23.84 28.44 1.83
CA GLY A 718 -23.20 29.53 2.55
C GLY A 718 -23.07 30.75 1.66
N VAL A 719 -23.38 31.92 2.18
CA VAL A 719 -23.22 33.21 1.50
C VAL A 719 -22.18 34.02 2.25
N ASP A 720 -21.21 34.55 1.53
CA ASP A 720 -20.20 35.45 2.07
C ASP A 720 -20.52 36.88 1.65
N ILE A 721 -20.75 37.74 2.64
CA ILE A 721 -21.08 39.15 2.41
C ILE A 721 -19.98 40.02 3.04
N CYS A 722 -19.48 41.00 2.30
CA CYS A 722 -18.63 42.06 2.86
C CYS A 722 -19.37 43.39 2.89
N LEU A 723 -18.87 44.34 3.68
CA LEU A 723 -19.46 45.67 3.80
C LEU A 723 -18.52 46.71 3.18
N ASP A 724 -18.96 47.32 2.08
CA ASP A 724 -18.29 48.45 1.44
C ASP A 724 -18.70 49.77 2.09
N GLU A 725 -17.77 50.71 2.15
CA GLU A 725 -17.96 52.05 2.74
C GLU A 725 -18.96 52.91 1.95
N ASN A 726 -19.05 52.74 0.63
CA ASN A 726 -19.88 53.59 -0.23
C ASN A 726 -21.14 52.87 -0.70
N VAL A 727 -21.06 51.57 -0.97
CA VAL A 727 -22.15 50.79 -1.59
C VAL A 727 -22.94 49.98 -0.56
N GLY A 728 -22.39 49.75 0.64
CA GLY A 728 -23.02 48.92 1.67
C GLY A 728 -22.73 47.43 1.48
N PRO A 729 -23.67 46.53 1.84
CA PRO A 729 -23.44 45.08 1.77
C PRO A 729 -23.29 44.56 0.33
N LEU A 730 -22.27 43.74 0.10
CA LEU A 730 -21.96 43.14 -1.20
C LEU A 730 -21.69 41.63 -1.05
N VAL A 731 -22.32 40.81 -1.90
CA VAL A 731 -22.10 39.36 -1.94
C VAL A 731 -20.77 39.06 -2.65
N LEU A 732 -19.85 38.41 -1.93
CA LEU A 732 -18.53 37.99 -2.42
C LEU A 732 -18.57 36.62 -3.10
N GLU A 733 -19.17 35.64 -2.44
CA GLU A 733 -19.28 34.27 -2.94
C GLU A 733 -20.55 33.58 -2.41
N VAL A 734 -21.09 32.68 -3.22
CA VAL A 734 -22.08 31.67 -2.82
C VAL A 734 -21.40 30.31 -2.86
N ASN A 735 -21.58 29.52 -1.82
CA ASN A 735 -20.91 28.23 -1.67
C ASN A 735 -21.93 27.13 -1.36
N GLY A 736 -22.07 26.16 -2.27
CA GLY A 736 -22.99 25.03 -2.09
C GLY A 736 -22.48 23.93 -1.12
N ARG A 737 -21.28 24.07 -0.55
CA ARG A 737 -20.70 23.11 0.41
C ARG A 737 -19.98 23.81 1.58
N PRO A 738 -20.65 24.73 2.29
CA PRO A 738 -19.98 25.59 3.27
C PRO A 738 -19.42 24.80 4.46
N GLY A 739 -18.30 25.27 5.01
CA GLY A 739 -17.61 24.64 6.13
C GLY A 739 -18.42 24.65 7.44
N LEU A 740 -18.08 23.74 8.35
CA LEU A 740 -18.84 23.50 9.59
C LEU A 740 -18.23 24.14 10.84
N GLU A 741 -17.15 24.93 10.73
CA GLU A 741 -16.49 25.55 11.89
C GLU A 741 -17.35 26.61 12.58
N ILE A 742 -18.35 27.15 11.88
CA ILE A 742 -19.32 28.11 12.42
C ILE A 742 -20.01 27.60 13.70
N GLN A 743 -20.22 26.28 13.81
CA GLN A 743 -20.79 25.63 15.00
C GLN A 743 -19.91 25.79 16.23
N ASN A 744 -18.58 25.70 16.08
CA ASN A 744 -17.63 25.92 17.18
C ASN A 744 -17.62 27.39 17.62
N ILE A 745 -17.70 28.31 16.66
CA ILE A 745 -17.69 29.75 16.92
C ILE A 745 -18.94 30.16 17.70
N ASN A 746 -20.12 29.68 17.29
CA ASN A 746 -21.39 29.97 17.96
C ASN A 746 -21.62 29.13 19.23
N LYS A 747 -20.79 28.11 19.49
CA LYS A 747 -21.01 27.07 20.51
C LYS A 747 -22.39 26.40 20.39
N GLU A 748 -22.86 26.21 19.17
CA GLU A 748 -24.18 25.69 18.89
C GLU A 748 -24.13 24.75 17.67
N GLY A 749 -24.72 23.57 17.83
CA GLY A 749 -24.94 22.66 16.72
C GLY A 749 -26.08 23.17 15.82
N ILE A 750 -26.02 22.88 14.53
CA ILE A 750 -27.04 23.34 13.57
C ILE A 750 -27.84 22.19 12.93
N HIS A 751 -27.65 20.95 13.40
CA HIS A 751 -28.26 19.77 12.76
C HIS A 751 -29.79 19.83 12.74
N ASP A 752 -30.40 20.02 13.91
CA ASP A 752 -31.85 19.93 14.07
C ASP A 752 -32.55 21.11 13.39
N VAL A 753 -31.96 22.30 13.49
CA VAL A 753 -32.42 23.51 12.79
C VAL A 753 -32.32 23.36 11.27
N ALA A 754 -31.20 22.81 10.76
CA ALA A 754 -31.02 22.61 9.32
C ALA A 754 -32.00 21.57 8.76
N LEU A 755 -32.22 20.46 9.45
CA LEU A 755 -33.18 19.43 9.01
C LEU A 755 -34.63 19.91 9.14
N GLY A 756 -34.97 20.65 10.20
CA GLY A 756 -36.32 21.20 10.38
C GLY A 756 -36.69 22.30 9.39
N ALA A 757 -35.73 22.81 8.62
CA ALA A 757 -36.00 23.78 7.55
C ALA A 757 -36.63 23.12 6.29
N PHE A 758 -36.52 21.80 6.13
CA PHE A 758 -37.13 21.02 5.04
C PHE A 758 -38.38 20.29 5.52
#